data_AF-A0A1U8L6M4-F1
#
_entry.id   AF-A0A1U8L6M4-F1
#
_cell.length_a   1.000
_cell.length_b   1.000
_cell.length_c   1.000
_cell.angle_alpha   90.00
_cell.angle_beta   90.00
_cell.angle_gamma   90.00
#
_symmetry.space_group_name_H-M   'P 1'
#
loop_
_entity.id
_entity.type
_entity.pdbx_description
1 polymer ?
#
loop_
_entity_poly.entity_id
_entity_poly.type
_entity_poly.pdbx_seq_one_letter_code
_entity_poly.pdbx_strand_id
1 'polypeptide(L)'
;MEQFRQIGEALGSLKALMVFRDNIQINQRQCILLLDIFYSAYKSIADEMKDNLKFEERNLKWKVLEMPLRELHRIFKEGEAYIKESLESKDWWVKAITLYQNTDCVELHISNLLSCIPVVIEAIESAAQLSGWEQDEMQKKKRVYSNKYHKEWIDPELFQWKFAKQYLVTQDFCNRIDNVWKEDRWILKNKIQEKENSRFRKQERKLADLLLRNLDSSKSLKDKLLPSSILLGWKDYQVRRRLGNGSQYKEVYWLGESFILRHIIGDVEAVASDISSLLSLSHPNILHFLCGFTDEEKKECLLVMELAHKSLCDCIKETCGPRKRTSFCLPVTVDLMLQIARGMEYLHSNKIYHGDLNPSSIYVKLRGTSSEGYMQVKVSGFGLSSIPQRGAANQNETQSFIWHAPEVLEEQEQPGSKVKLKFTGKADVYSFGMICFQLLTGKVPFEDGHLQGDKMSRNIRAGERPLFPFKPPKSITSLIKRCWHADPDLRPSFLSICRILRYIKRSLLMNPDYNSQSELPEPLVDYCDIDMRLQRIFPTWETPNPLSTSQIPFQMFVYRVLEKDKTGVPLKDTSESGSDRNSASGDENVTTDELYTSATDRSMPSPEPLPRINTTMKKSADIRTKHPVTPKARSTRPPMNQRVRSFRMSSESQLLLVSPRLRRSSSGHVSDSELS
;
A
#
# COMPACT_ATOMS: atom_id res chain seq x y z
N MET A 1 -25.63 -12.06 -0.43
CA MET A 1 -26.61 -11.26 -1.20
C MET A 1 -26.60 -9.78 -0.85
N GLU A 2 -26.79 -9.36 0.41
CA GLU A 2 -26.95 -7.93 0.73
C GLU A 2 -25.80 -7.03 0.23
N GLN A 3 -24.54 -7.42 0.45
CA GLN A 3 -23.38 -6.68 -0.10
C GLN A 3 -23.44 -6.54 -1.64
N PHE A 4 -23.88 -7.58 -2.36
CA PHE A 4 -24.04 -7.53 -3.81
C PHE A 4 -25.18 -6.60 -4.25
N ARG A 5 -26.28 -6.56 -3.49
CA ARG A 5 -27.39 -5.60 -3.69
C ARG A 5 -26.87 -4.16 -3.59
N GLN A 6 -26.06 -3.86 -2.58
CA GLN A 6 -25.48 -2.54 -2.35
C GLN A 6 -24.48 -2.11 -3.45
N ILE A 7 -23.69 -3.04 -4.01
CA ILE A 7 -22.88 -2.77 -5.21
C ILE A 7 -23.79 -2.36 -6.39
N GLY A 8 -24.92 -3.04 -6.57
CA GLY A 8 -25.93 -2.68 -7.58
C GLY A 8 -26.54 -1.29 -7.36
N GLU A 9 -26.82 -0.91 -6.11
CA GLU A 9 -27.28 0.44 -5.75
C GLU A 9 -26.23 1.52 -6.05
N ALA A 10 -24.96 1.27 -5.69
CA ALA A 10 -23.86 2.17 -6.00
C ALA A 10 -23.67 2.35 -7.52
N LEU A 11 -23.77 1.26 -8.28
CA LEU A 11 -23.74 1.28 -9.75
C LEU A 11 -24.95 2.01 -10.36
N GLY A 12 -26.12 1.91 -9.73
CA GLY A 12 -27.30 2.70 -10.09
C GLY A 12 -27.08 4.21 -9.87
N SER A 13 -26.51 4.61 -8.73
CA SER A 13 -26.12 6.00 -8.44
C SER A 13 -25.11 6.53 -9.47
N LEU A 14 -24.06 5.75 -9.76
CA LEU A 14 -23.06 6.05 -10.79
C LEU A 14 -23.68 6.30 -12.17
N LYS A 15 -24.62 5.44 -12.59
CA LYS A 15 -25.35 5.63 -13.86
C LYS A 15 -26.21 6.90 -13.85
N ALA A 16 -26.88 7.20 -12.75
CA ALA A 16 -27.70 8.41 -12.63
C ALA A 16 -26.86 9.70 -12.71
N LEU A 17 -25.69 9.74 -12.06
CA LEU A 17 -24.73 10.85 -12.16
C LEU A 17 -24.25 11.04 -13.60
N MET A 18 -23.91 9.94 -14.27
CA MET A 18 -23.36 9.94 -15.63
C MET A 18 -24.39 10.21 -16.74
N VAL A 19 -25.67 10.42 -16.41
CA VAL A 19 -26.62 11.06 -17.33
C VAL A 19 -26.15 12.48 -17.68
N PHE A 20 -25.58 13.20 -16.72
CA PHE A 20 -25.04 14.56 -16.90
C PHE A 20 -23.55 14.56 -17.28
N ARG A 21 -23.06 13.50 -17.93
CA ARG A 21 -21.65 13.36 -18.33
C ARG A 21 -21.12 14.51 -19.18
N ASP A 22 -21.98 15.23 -19.91
CA ASP A 22 -21.58 16.35 -20.76
C ASP A 22 -21.31 17.64 -19.96
N ASN A 23 -21.77 17.69 -18.70
CA ASN A 23 -21.39 18.72 -17.73
C ASN A 23 -19.99 18.47 -17.12
N ILE A 24 -19.37 17.30 -17.33
CA ILE A 24 -18.02 17.00 -16.85
C ILE A 24 -17.01 17.75 -17.73
N GLN A 25 -16.48 18.84 -17.20
CA GLN A 25 -15.62 19.75 -17.95
C GLN A 25 -14.23 19.17 -18.23
N ILE A 26 -13.72 18.32 -17.33
CA ILE A 26 -12.36 17.73 -17.31
C ILE A 26 -12.49 16.28 -16.83
N ASN A 27 -11.66 15.37 -17.37
CA ASN A 27 -11.65 13.94 -17.04
C ASN A 27 -12.95 13.20 -17.42
N GLN A 28 -13.59 13.61 -18.52
CA GLN A 28 -14.84 13.01 -19.01
C GLN A 28 -14.62 11.57 -19.50
N ARG A 29 -13.54 11.31 -20.24
CA ARG A 29 -13.21 9.97 -20.76
C ARG A 29 -12.85 9.02 -19.61
N GLN A 30 -12.11 9.51 -18.61
CA GLN A 30 -11.83 8.80 -17.36
C GLN A 30 -13.13 8.41 -16.63
N CYS A 31 -14.07 9.33 -16.44
CA CYS A 31 -15.37 9.01 -15.82
C CYS A 31 -16.19 7.98 -16.62
N ILE A 32 -16.14 8.03 -17.96
CA ILE A 32 -16.80 7.04 -18.83
C ILE A 32 -16.15 5.65 -18.70
N LEU A 33 -14.81 5.57 -18.75
CA LEU A 33 -14.09 4.31 -18.54
C LEU A 33 -14.41 3.70 -17.18
N LEU A 34 -14.45 4.52 -16.13
CA LEU A 34 -14.74 4.07 -14.77
C LEU A 34 -16.15 3.48 -14.65
N LEU A 35 -17.15 4.10 -15.28
CA LEU A 35 -18.51 3.57 -15.34
C LEU A 35 -18.56 2.24 -16.10
N ASP A 36 -17.93 2.16 -17.27
CA ASP A 36 -17.97 0.98 -18.14
C ASP A 36 -17.30 -0.24 -17.48
N ILE A 37 -16.14 -0.04 -16.87
CA ILE A 37 -15.41 -1.13 -16.20
C ILE A 37 -16.11 -1.56 -14.90
N PHE A 38 -16.76 -0.65 -14.16
CA PHE A 38 -17.60 -1.00 -13.01
C PHE A 38 -18.88 -1.75 -13.44
N TYR A 39 -19.49 -1.36 -14.57
CA TYR A 39 -20.62 -2.11 -15.13
C TYR A 39 -20.21 -3.51 -15.58
N SER A 40 -19.05 -3.64 -16.25
CA SER A 40 -18.51 -4.95 -16.64
C SER A 40 -18.13 -5.79 -15.43
N ALA A 41 -17.54 -5.20 -14.39
CA ALA A 41 -17.23 -5.86 -13.13
C ALA A 41 -18.49 -6.46 -12.48
N TYR A 42 -19.52 -5.64 -12.31
CA TYR A 42 -20.79 -6.08 -11.73
C TYR A 42 -21.44 -7.18 -12.57
N LYS A 43 -21.41 -7.05 -13.90
CA LYS A 43 -21.97 -8.07 -14.80
C LYS A 43 -21.21 -9.39 -14.73
N SER A 44 -19.88 -9.39 -14.87
CA SER A 44 -19.07 -10.62 -14.77
C SER A 44 -19.28 -11.32 -13.42
N ILE A 45 -19.39 -10.57 -12.32
CA ILE A 45 -19.70 -11.13 -11.00
C ILE A 45 -21.13 -11.68 -10.93
N ALA A 46 -22.11 -10.99 -11.51
CA ALA A 46 -23.49 -11.47 -11.56
C ALA A 46 -23.60 -12.82 -12.29
N ASP A 47 -22.95 -12.92 -13.44
CA ASP A 47 -22.91 -14.12 -14.28
C ASP A 47 -22.19 -15.26 -13.52
N GLU A 48 -21.01 -15.02 -12.95
CA GLU A 48 -20.29 -16.01 -12.13
C GLU A 48 -21.08 -16.47 -10.89
N MET A 49 -21.77 -15.55 -10.19
CA MET A 49 -22.61 -15.92 -9.04
C MET A 49 -23.81 -16.76 -9.47
N LYS A 50 -24.42 -16.46 -10.62
CA LYS A 50 -25.57 -17.18 -11.16
C LYS A 50 -25.21 -18.58 -11.63
N ASP A 51 -24.06 -18.74 -12.29
CA ASP A 51 -23.65 -20.00 -12.89
C ASP A 51 -23.06 -20.97 -11.85
N ASN A 52 -22.40 -20.45 -10.79
CA ASN A 52 -21.69 -21.28 -9.81
C ASN A 52 -22.42 -21.50 -8.47
N LEU A 53 -23.39 -20.66 -8.06
CA LEU A 53 -24.01 -20.69 -6.72
C LEU A 53 -25.52 -20.96 -6.75
N LYS A 54 -26.03 -21.68 -5.74
CA LYS A 54 -27.47 -21.86 -5.51
C LYS A 54 -28.03 -20.74 -4.60
N PHE A 55 -29.13 -20.11 -4.99
CA PHE A 55 -29.70 -18.93 -4.31
C PHE A 55 -30.40 -19.25 -2.98
N GLU A 56 -30.86 -20.49 -2.82
CA GLU A 56 -31.47 -21.03 -1.60
C GLU A 56 -30.44 -21.06 -0.45
N GLU A 57 -29.18 -21.30 -0.78
CA GLU A 57 -28.07 -21.48 0.18
C GLU A 57 -27.48 -20.15 0.70
N ARG A 58 -28.05 -19.01 0.29
CA ARG A 58 -27.52 -17.64 0.49
C ARG A 58 -27.26 -17.22 1.94
N ASN A 59 -27.92 -17.85 2.90
CA ASN A 59 -27.78 -17.54 4.33
C ASN A 59 -26.79 -18.48 5.06
N LEU A 60 -26.36 -19.57 4.42
CA LEU A 60 -25.53 -20.60 5.04
C LEU A 60 -24.13 -20.66 4.43
N LYS A 61 -24.05 -20.86 3.10
CA LYS A 61 -22.78 -21.17 2.41
C LYS A 61 -22.07 -19.94 1.85
N TRP A 62 -22.75 -18.80 1.79
CA TRP A 62 -22.24 -17.58 1.16
C TRP A 62 -21.47 -16.65 2.13
N LYS A 63 -21.22 -17.07 3.38
CA LYS A 63 -20.51 -16.25 4.39
C LYS A 63 -19.12 -15.79 3.91
N VAL A 64 -18.42 -16.64 3.15
CA VAL A 64 -17.08 -16.34 2.57
C VAL A 64 -17.12 -15.15 1.59
N LEU A 65 -18.27 -14.87 0.98
CA LEU A 65 -18.43 -13.76 0.03
C LEU A 65 -18.54 -12.39 0.71
N GLU A 66 -18.77 -12.33 2.02
CA GLU A 66 -19.16 -11.08 2.67
C GLU A 66 -18.05 -10.02 2.62
N MET A 67 -16.83 -10.35 3.04
CA MET A 67 -15.72 -9.41 3.06
C MET A 67 -15.23 -9.01 1.66
N PRO A 68 -15.05 -9.92 0.69
CA PRO A 68 -14.68 -9.56 -0.68
C PRO A 68 -15.73 -8.65 -1.36
N LEU A 69 -17.03 -8.93 -1.19
CA LEU A 69 -18.09 -8.08 -1.73
C LEU A 69 -18.19 -6.73 -1.00
N ARG A 70 -17.91 -6.68 0.31
CA ARG A 70 -17.86 -5.41 1.06
C ARG A 70 -16.71 -4.51 0.59
N GLU A 71 -15.54 -5.08 0.34
CA GLU A 71 -14.40 -4.37 -0.26
C GLU A 71 -14.74 -3.86 -1.67
N LEU A 72 -15.40 -4.68 -2.49
CA LEU A 72 -15.85 -4.25 -3.81
C LEU A 72 -16.89 -3.12 -3.74
N HIS A 73 -17.84 -3.20 -2.80
CA HIS A 73 -18.78 -2.11 -2.53
C HIS A 73 -18.06 -0.82 -2.15
N ARG A 74 -17.05 -0.88 -1.26
CA ARG A 74 -16.20 0.27 -0.91
C ARG A 74 -15.57 0.91 -2.15
N ILE A 75 -14.99 0.10 -3.04
CA ILE A 75 -14.38 0.58 -4.30
C ILE A 75 -15.42 1.27 -5.20
N PHE A 76 -16.63 0.73 -5.30
CA PHE A 76 -17.72 1.35 -6.08
C PHE A 76 -18.14 2.71 -5.48
N LYS A 77 -18.24 2.82 -4.14
CA LYS A 77 -18.54 4.09 -3.44
C LYS A 77 -17.41 5.12 -3.58
N GLU A 78 -16.16 4.69 -3.69
CA GLU A 78 -15.02 5.57 -3.97
C GLU A 78 -15.05 6.11 -5.40
N GLY A 79 -15.37 5.28 -6.40
CA GLY A 79 -15.57 5.75 -7.77
C GLY A 79 -16.80 6.67 -7.91
N GLU A 80 -17.86 6.43 -7.13
CA GLU A 80 -19.01 7.34 -7.05
C GLU A 80 -18.61 8.72 -6.51
N ALA A 81 -17.74 8.77 -5.49
CA ALA A 81 -17.21 10.01 -4.96
C ALA A 81 -16.34 10.76 -6.00
N TYR A 82 -15.49 10.05 -6.75
CA TYR A 82 -14.67 10.62 -7.82
C TYR A 82 -15.50 11.24 -8.95
N ILE A 83 -16.56 10.57 -9.40
CA ILE A 83 -17.47 11.12 -10.43
C ILE A 83 -18.26 12.31 -9.87
N LYS A 84 -18.66 12.30 -8.59
CA LYS A 84 -19.27 13.46 -7.92
C LYS A 84 -18.32 14.67 -7.90
N GLU A 85 -17.09 14.51 -7.45
CA GLU A 85 -16.07 15.57 -7.43
C GLU A 85 -15.80 16.11 -8.85
N SER A 86 -15.77 15.24 -9.86
CA SER A 86 -15.64 15.62 -11.27
C SER A 86 -16.83 16.44 -11.80
N LEU A 87 -18.04 16.18 -11.29
CA LEU A 87 -19.28 16.91 -11.61
C LEU A 87 -19.49 18.21 -10.81
N GLU A 88 -18.85 18.40 -9.66
CA GLU A 88 -19.08 19.57 -8.77
C GLU A 88 -18.98 20.92 -9.50
N SER A 89 -19.87 21.86 -9.23
CA SER A 89 -19.86 23.19 -9.87
C SER A 89 -18.80 24.13 -9.25
N LYS A 90 -17.53 23.84 -9.50
CA LYS A 90 -16.37 24.71 -9.18
C LYS A 90 -15.99 25.60 -10.36
N ASP A 91 -15.18 26.62 -10.10
CA ASP A 91 -14.55 27.41 -11.16
C ASP A 91 -13.71 26.52 -12.09
N TRP A 92 -13.72 26.84 -13.39
CA TRP A 92 -13.09 26.00 -14.41
C TRP A 92 -11.56 26.03 -14.33
N TRP A 93 -10.94 27.16 -13.94
CA TRP A 93 -9.48 27.26 -13.79
C TRP A 93 -9.00 26.49 -12.57
N VAL A 94 -9.75 26.50 -11.47
CA VAL A 94 -9.48 25.63 -10.31
C VAL A 94 -9.41 24.19 -10.76
N LYS A 95 -10.47 23.70 -11.42
CA LYS A 95 -10.51 22.32 -11.93
C LYS A 95 -9.37 22.04 -12.90
N ALA A 96 -9.03 22.98 -13.77
CA ALA A 96 -7.94 22.80 -14.71
C ALA A 96 -6.60 22.61 -13.99
N ILE A 97 -6.27 23.44 -13.01
CA ILE A 97 -5.00 23.34 -12.27
C ILE A 97 -4.94 22.11 -11.38
N THR A 98 -6.05 21.70 -10.76
CA THR A 98 -6.07 20.51 -9.88
C THR A 98 -6.13 19.20 -10.67
N LEU A 99 -6.81 19.16 -11.82
CA LEU A 99 -7.12 17.91 -12.52
C LEU A 99 -6.30 17.65 -13.80
N TYR A 100 -5.56 18.61 -14.37
CA TYR A 100 -4.84 18.40 -15.65
C TYR A 100 -3.75 17.32 -15.63
N GLN A 101 -3.24 16.92 -14.47
CA GLN A 101 -2.33 15.77 -14.35
C GLN A 101 -3.02 14.51 -13.80
N ASN A 102 -4.25 14.62 -13.27
CA ASN A 102 -4.88 13.59 -12.44
C ASN A 102 -4.91 12.21 -13.12
N THR A 103 -4.31 11.23 -12.43
CA THR A 103 -4.23 9.81 -12.84
C THR A 103 -5.13 8.91 -12.00
N ASP A 104 -5.89 9.47 -11.04
CA ASP A 104 -6.60 8.72 -10.00
C ASP A 104 -7.64 7.72 -10.55
N CYS A 105 -8.26 7.98 -11.71
CA CYS A 105 -9.16 7.00 -12.33
C CYS A 105 -8.48 5.65 -12.55
N VAL A 106 -7.31 5.66 -13.19
CA VAL A 106 -6.54 4.44 -13.49
C VAL A 106 -5.79 3.98 -12.25
N GLU A 107 -5.01 4.87 -11.66
CA GLU A 107 -4.09 4.51 -10.58
C GLU A 107 -4.80 4.24 -9.26
N LEU A 108 -5.87 4.96 -8.89
CA LEU A 108 -6.59 4.67 -7.64
C LEU A 108 -7.73 3.68 -7.89
N HIS A 109 -8.72 4.05 -8.70
CA HIS A 109 -10.00 3.34 -8.74
C HIS A 109 -9.94 2.04 -9.53
N ILE A 110 -9.39 2.05 -10.75
CA ILE A 110 -9.24 0.84 -11.57
C ILE A 110 -8.21 -0.12 -10.96
N SER A 111 -7.09 0.39 -10.45
CA SER A 111 -6.10 -0.44 -9.72
C SER A 111 -6.71 -1.18 -8.52
N ASN A 112 -7.49 -0.47 -7.69
CA ASN A 112 -8.19 -1.10 -6.57
C ASN A 112 -9.19 -2.15 -7.07
N LEU A 113 -9.99 -1.85 -8.10
CA LEU A 113 -10.93 -2.80 -8.72
C LEU A 113 -10.21 -4.06 -9.21
N LEU A 114 -9.17 -3.92 -10.03
CA LEU A 114 -8.42 -5.04 -10.61
C LEU A 114 -7.68 -5.86 -9.54
N SER A 115 -7.36 -5.28 -8.38
CA SER A 115 -6.87 -6.05 -7.22
C SER A 115 -7.97 -6.78 -6.43
N CYS A 116 -9.22 -6.30 -6.49
CA CYS A 116 -10.35 -6.87 -5.75
C CYS A 116 -11.07 -7.98 -6.53
N ILE A 117 -11.20 -7.84 -7.86
CA ILE A 117 -11.86 -8.81 -8.74
C ILE A 117 -11.32 -10.25 -8.56
N PRO A 118 -9.99 -10.50 -8.52
CA PRO A 118 -9.45 -11.84 -8.24
C PRO A 118 -9.92 -12.43 -6.91
N VAL A 119 -10.08 -11.61 -5.88
CA VAL A 119 -10.54 -12.02 -4.54
C VAL A 119 -12.01 -12.40 -4.57
N VAL A 120 -12.85 -11.62 -5.26
CA VAL A 120 -14.29 -11.90 -5.38
C VAL A 120 -14.54 -13.16 -6.20
N ILE A 121 -13.85 -13.35 -7.31
CA ILE A 121 -13.92 -14.59 -8.11
C ILE A 121 -13.54 -15.79 -7.26
N GLU A 122 -12.40 -15.73 -6.56
CA GLU A 122 -11.95 -16.85 -5.72
C GLU A 122 -12.90 -17.15 -4.56
N ALA A 123 -13.55 -16.12 -4.00
CA ALA A 123 -14.57 -16.29 -2.98
C ALA A 123 -15.83 -16.99 -3.54
N ILE A 124 -16.25 -16.66 -4.77
CA ILE A 124 -17.33 -17.35 -5.49
C ILE A 124 -16.96 -18.82 -5.73
N GLU A 125 -15.76 -19.09 -6.24
CA GLU A 125 -15.27 -20.47 -6.44
C GLU A 125 -15.22 -21.27 -5.12
N SER A 126 -14.80 -20.62 -4.03
CA SER A 126 -14.74 -21.23 -2.68
C SER A 126 -16.13 -21.54 -2.14
N ALA A 127 -17.10 -20.64 -2.31
CA ALA A 127 -18.49 -20.87 -1.96
C ALA A 127 -19.14 -21.94 -2.86
N ALA A 128 -18.79 -21.97 -4.16
CA ALA A 128 -19.28 -22.93 -5.12
C ALA A 128 -18.80 -24.36 -4.85
N GLN A 129 -17.58 -24.54 -4.33
CA GLN A 129 -17.06 -25.82 -3.83
C GLN A 129 -17.78 -26.35 -2.57
N LEU A 130 -18.58 -25.52 -1.91
CA LEU A 130 -19.44 -25.93 -0.80
C LEU A 130 -20.92 -26.04 -1.22
N SER A 131 -21.29 -25.46 -2.38
CA SER A 131 -22.67 -25.35 -2.86
C SER A 131 -23.20 -26.66 -3.45
N GLY A 132 -24.47 -26.97 -3.15
CA GLY A 132 -25.10 -28.24 -3.50
C GLY A 132 -25.04 -29.31 -2.39
N TRP A 133 -25.81 -30.38 -2.61
CA TRP A 133 -25.94 -31.53 -1.70
C TRP A 133 -25.35 -32.82 -2.28
N GLU A 134 -25.10 -32.85 -3.59
CA GLU A 134 -24.50 -33.98 -4.29
C GLU A 134 -22.98 -33.93 -4.20
N GLN A 135 -22.38 -35.01 -3.72
CA GLN A 135 -20.94 -35.14 -3.55
C GLN A 135 -20.20 -35.10 -4.90
N ASP A 136 -20.80 -35.63 -5.96
CA ASP A 136 -20.21 -35.66 -7.31
C ASP A 136 -20.08 -34.27 -7.93
N GLU A 137 -21.13 -33.44 -7.84
CA GLU A 137 -21.07 -32.04 -8.28
C GLU A 137 -20.01 -31.24 -7.51
N MET A 138 -19.88 -31.51 -6.21
CA MET A 138 -18.85 -30.91 -5.37
C MET A 138 -17.43 -31.32 -5.83
N GLN A 139 -17.22 -32.60 -6.17
CA GLN A 139 -15.93 -33.09 -6.66
C GLN A 139 -15.62 -32.61 -8.08
N LYS A 140 -16.61 -32.53 -8.98
CA LYS A 140 -16.46 -31.92 -10.31
C LYS A 140 -16.01 -30.46 -10.20
N LYS A 141 -16.68 -29.64 -9.37
CA LYS A 141 -16.28 -28.24 -9.14
C LYS A 141 -14.87 -28.13 -8.56
N LYS A 142 -14.52 -28.95 -7.56
CA LYS A 142 -13.14 -29.02 -7.02
C LYS A 142 -12.11 -29.35 -8.10
N ARG A 143 -12.38 -30.31 -8.99
CA ARG A 143 -11.49 -30.65 -10.13
C ARG A 143 -11.36 -29.49 -11.11
N VAL A 144 -12.47 -28.84 -11.50
CA VAL A 144 -12.47 -27.68 -12.41
C VAL A 144 -11.62 -26.54 -11.84
N TYR A 145 -11.81 -26.17 -10.57
CA TYR A 145 -11.01 -25.10 -9.94
C TYR A 145 -9.59 -25.56 -9.57
N SER A 146 -9.30 -26.86 -9.50
CA SER A 146 -7.91 -27.34 -9.42
C SER A 146 -7.19 -27.07 -10.76
N ASN A 147 -7.80 -27.51 -11.86
CA ASN A 147 -7.26 -27.36 -13.22
C ASN A 147 -7.11 -25.87 -13.62
N LYS A 148 -8.00 -24.99 -13.14
CA LYS A 148 -7.88 -23.53 -13.37
C LYS A 148 -6.55 -22.96 -12.89
N TYR A 149 -5.98 -23.47 -11.79
CA TYR A 149 -4.74 -22.98 -11.21
C TYR A 149 -3.55 -23.91 -11.49
N HIS A 150 -3.57 -24.60 -12.64
CA HIS A 150 -2.42 -25.40 -13.09
C HIS A 150 -1.28 -24.52 -13.62
N LYS A 151 -0.04 -25.03 -13.59
CA LYS A 151 1.18 -24.27 -13.95
C LYS A 151 1.23 -23.84 -15.42
N GLU A 152 0.49 -24.51 -16.29
CA GLU A 152 0.35 -24.17 -17.70
C GLU A 152 -0.25 -22.75 -17.94
N TRP A 153 -0.96 -22.19 -16.95
CA TRP A 153 -1.55 -20.84 -17.02
C TRP A 153 -0.61 -19.75 -16.47
N ILE A 154 0.66 -20.05 -16.19
CA ILE A 154 1.69 -19.07 -15.81
C ILE A 154 2.27 -18.39 -17.06
N ASP A 155 1.38 -17.84 -17.88
CA ASP A 155 1.71 -17.07 -19.07
C ASP A 155 0.70 -15.92 -19.26
N PRO A 156 1.13 -14.68 -19.54
CA PRO A 156 0.22 -13.54 -19.65
C PRO A 156 -0.80 -13.67 -20.79
N GLU A 157 -0.39 -14.19 -21.95
CA GLU A 157 -1.22 -14.27 -23.14
C GLU A 157 -2.25 -15.40 -23.02
N LEU A 158 -1.86 -16.56 -22.50
CA LEU A 158 -2.78 -17.67 -22.20
C LEU A 158 -3.77 -17.28 -21.09
N PHE A 159 -3.33 -16.56 -20.06
CA PHE A 159 -4.22 -16.04 -19.02
C PHE A 159 -5.22 -15.04 -19.60
N GLN A 160 -4.77 -14.11 -20.44
CA GLN A 160 -5.64 -13.12 -21.08
C GLN A 160 -6.64 -13.82 -22.03
N TRP A 161 -6.17 -14.69 -22.92
CA TRP A 161 -7.02 -15.44 -23.85
C TRP A 161 -8.14 -16.21 -23.14
N LYS A 162 -7.81 -16.92 -22.06
CA LYS A 162 -8.77 -17.78 -21.34
C LYS A 162 -9.66 -17.02 -20.36
N PHE A 163 -9.13 -16.03 -19.65
CA PHE A 163 -9.80 -15.43 -18.50
C PHE A 163 -10.05 -13.91 -18.59
N ALA A 164 -9.74 -13.23 -19.70
CA ALA A 164 -9.87 -11.78 -19.82
C ALA A 164 -11.23 -11.20 -19.42
N LYS A 165 -12.35 -11.84 -19.80
CA LYS A 165 -13.70 -11.37 -19.44
C LYS A 165 -14.00 -11.52 -17.95
N GLN A 166 -13.43 -12.55 -17.32
CA GLN A 166 -13.59 -12.82 -15.89
C GLN A 166 -12.83 -11.77 -15.06
N TYR A 167 -11.59 -11.45 -15.44
CA TYR A 167 -10.70 -10.54 -14.72
C TYR A 167 -10.65 -9.10 -15.25
N LEU A 168 -11.51 -8.74 -16.21
CA LEU A 168 -11.62 -7.40 -16.82
C LEU A 168 -10.36 -6.92 -17.58
N VAL A 169 -9.57 -7.86 -18.11
CA VAL A 169 -8.33 -7.58 -18.88
C VAL A 169 -8.49 -7.88 -20.38
N THR A 170 -9.68 -7.59 -20.92
CA THR A 170 -9.92 -7.65 -22.38
C THR A 170 -9.06 -6.61 -23.09
N GLN A 171 -8.70 -6.88 -24.35
CA GLN A 171 -7.85 -5.95 -25.11
C GLN A 171 -8.44 -4.54 -25.23
N ASP A 172 -9.78 -4.41 -25.29
CA ASP A 172 -10.47 -3.12 -25.22
C ASP A 172 -10.16 -2.38 -23.91
N PHE A 173 -10.38 -3.01 -22.75
CA PHE A 173 -10.10 -2.37 -21.47
C PHE A 173 -8.61 -2.04 -21.31
N CYS A 174 -7.69 -2.92 -21.71
CA CYS A 174 -6.24 -2.64 -21.68
C CYS A 174 -5.91 -1.40 -22.52
N ASN A 175 -6.32 -1.38 -23.80
CA ASN A 175 -6.09 -0.25 -24.70
C ASN A 175 -6.69 1.06 -24.17
N ARG A 176 -7.87 1.00 -23.54
CA ARG A 176 -8.54 2.18 -22.97
C ARG A 176 -7.84 2.67 -21.71
N ILE A 177 -7.43 1.78 -20.80
CA ILE A 177 -6.67 2.12 -19.59
C ILE A 177 -5.39 2.88 -19.96
N ASP A 178 -4.64 2.41 -20.96
CA ASP A 178 -3.35 2.99 -21.35
C ASP A 178 -3.46 4.32 -22.14
N ASN A 179 -4.67 4.70 -22.61
CA ASN A 179 -4.88 5.88 -23.47
C ASN A 179 -5.87 6.92 -22.94
N VAL A 180 -6.80 6.57 -22.05
CA VAL A 180 -7.87 7.47 -21.55
C VAL A 180 -7.36 8.81 -21.02
N TRP A 181 -6.22 8.80 -20.31
CA TRP A 181 -5.59 10.00 -19.77
C TRP A 181 -5.03 10.92 -20.86
N LYS A 182 -4.52 10.34 -21.96
CA LYS A 182 -4.01 11.09 -23.12
C LYS A 182 -5.17 11.74 -23.87
N GLU A 183 -6.31 11.04 -24.02
CA GLU A 183 -7.53 11.57 -24.63
C GLU A 183 -8.08 12.78 -23.86
N ASP A 184 -8.28 12.66 -22.54
CA ASP A 184 -8.78 13.76 -21.72
C ASP A 184 -7.81 14.96 -21.70
N ARG A 185 -6.50 14.73 -21.73
CA ARG A 185 -5.50 15.80 -21.87
C ARG A 185 -5.58 16.52 -23.22
N TRP A 186 -5.77 15.78 -24.31
CA TRP A 186 -5.94 16.37 -25.64
C TRP A 186 -7.25 17.19 -25.72
N ILE A 187 -8.34 16.68 -25.16
CA ILE A 187 -9.62 17.41 -25.03
C ILE A 187 -9.43 18.69 -24.19
N LEU A 188 -8.73 18.62 -23.06
CA LEU A 188 -8.45 19.78 -22.21
C LEU A 188 -7.60 20.83 -22.94
N LYS A 189 -6.56 20.41 -23.68
CA LYS A 189 -5.72 21.30 -24.50
C LYS A 189 -6.57 22.08 -25.51
N ASN A 190 -7.43 21.39 -26.26
CA ASN A 190 -8.32 22.03 -27.23
C ASN A 190 -9.27 23.02 -26.55
N LYS A 191 -9.90 22.66 -25.43
CA LYS A 191 -10.78 23.56 -24.65
C LYS A 191 -10.06 24.81 -24.13
N ILE A 192 -8.77 24.72 -23.80
CA ILE A 192 -7.96 25.90 -23.43
C ILE A 192 -7.74 26.81 -24.64
N GLN A 193 -7.38 26.24 -25.80
CA GLN A 193 -7.17 26.99 -27.05
C GLN A 193 -8.44 27.66 -27.58
N GLU A 194 -9.59 26.97 -27.55
CA GLU A 194 -10.90 27.54 -27.89
C GLU A 194 -11.24 28.75 -27.02
N LYS A 195 -10.98 28.66 -25.71
CA LYS A 195 -11.21 29.76 -24.79
C LYS A 195 -10.20 30.90 -24.95
N GLU A 196 -8.98 30.65 -25.44
CA GLU A 196 -7.99 31.71 -25.73
C GLU A 196 -8.47 32.67 -26.82
N ASN A 197 -9.24 32.17 -27.79
CA ASN A 197 -9.89 32.97 -28.82
C ASN A 197 -11.06 33.83 -28.26
N SER A 198 -11.50 33.58 -27.01
CA SER A 198 -12.47 34.42 -26.30
C SER A 198 -11.78 35.55 -25.51
N ARG A 199 -12.54 36.54 -25.01
CA ARG A 199 -11.98 37.68 -24.24
C ARG A 199 -11.54 37.29 -22.82
N PHE A 200 -10.48 36.50 -22.69
CA PHE A 200 -9.77 36.30 -21.42
C PHE A 200 -9.22 37.61 -20.83
N ARG A 201 -9.22 37.70 -19.50
CA ARG A 201 -8.45 38.68 -18.73
C ARG A 201 -6.94 38.41 -18.90
N LYS A 202 -6.12 39.45 -18.74
CA LYS A 202 -4.64 39.36 -18.89
C LYS A 202 -3.99 38.28 -18.01
N GLN A 203 -4.59 37.98 -16.85
CA GLN A 203 -4.13 36.94 -15.91
C GLN A 203 -4.54 35.53 -16.37
N GLU A 204 -5.77 35.38 -16.85
CA GLU A 204 -6.30 34.12 -17.40
C GLU A 204 -5.50 33.67 -18.63
N ARG A 205 -5.11 34.58 -19.53
CA ARG A 205 -4.23 34.26 -20.68
C ARG A 205 -2.88 33.67 -20.24
N LYS A 206 -2.25 34.23 -19.21
CA LYS A 206 -0.97 33.72 -18.68
C LYS A 206 -1.13 32.33 -18.05
N LEU A 207 -2.28 32.05 -17.46
CA LEU A 207 -2.58 30.74 -16.87
C LEU A 207 -2.96 29.70 -17.94
N ALA A 208 -3.63 30.13 -19.01
CA ALA A 208 -3.85 29.35 -20.23
C ALA A 208 -2.50 28.89 -20.83
N ASP A 209 -1.58 29.83 -21.03
CA ASP A 209 -0.23 29.58 -21.57
C ASP A 209 0.56 28.60 -20.68
N LEU A 210 0.54 28.73 -19.33
CA LEU A 210 1.12 27.71 -18.45
C LEU A 210 0.49 26.32 -18.67
N LEU A 211 -0.84 26.20 -18.67
CA LEU A 211 -1.48 24.90 -18.84
C LEU A 211 -1.17 24.29 -20.21
N LEU A 212 -1.14 25.09 -21.27
CA LEU A 212 -0.72 24.65 -22.60
C LEU A 212 0.76 24.19 -22.61
N ARG A 213 1.68 24.94 -22.00
CA ARG A 213 3.10 24.54 -21.84
C ARG A 213 3.25 23.25 -21.05
N ASN A 214 2.48 23.06 -19.98
CA ASN A 214 2.55 21.86 -19.15
C ASN A 214 1.83 20.63 -19.78
N LEU A 215 0.93 20.85 -20.73
CA LEU A 215 0.32 19.81 -21.57
C LEU A 215 1.19 19.49 -22.80
N ASP A 216 1.97 20.44 -23.30
CA ASP A 216 2.97 20.27 -24.36
C ASP A 216 4.25 19.61 -23.82
N SER A 217 4.30 18.27 -23.86
CA SER A 217 5.49 17.48 -23.50
C SER A 217 6.75 17.72 -24.35
N SER A 218 6.70 18.63 -25.33
CA SER A 218 7.78 18.98 -26.25
C SER A 218 8.55 20.26 -25.93
N LYS A 219 8.15 21.03 -24.90
CA LYS A 219 8.80 22.30 -24.53
C LYS A 219 9.89 22.14 -23.45
N SER A 220 10.81 23.12 -23.40
CA SER A 220 11.99 23.08 -22.52
C SER A 220 11.59 22.99 -21.04
N LEU A 221 12.36 22.21 -20.26
CA LEU A 221 12.15 22.09 -18.82
C LEU A 221 12.19 23.46 -18.10
N LYS A 222 13.02 24.40 -18.58
CA LYS A 222 13.11 25.76 -18.00
C LYS A 222 11.82 26.57 -18.11
N ASP A 223 10.91 26.24 -19.03
CA ASP A 223 9.71 27.05 -19.34
C ASP A 223 8.51 26.75 -18.43
N LYS A 224 8.65 25.84 -17.45
CA LYS A 224 7.57 25.44 -16.52
C LYS A 224 7.32 26.41 -15.36
N LEU A 225 8.26 27.33 -15.11
CA LEU A 225 8.20 28.26 -13.98
C LEU A 225 7.64 29.63 -14.40
N LEU A 226 6.75 30.18 -13.58
CA LEU A 226 6.03 31.43 -13.87
C LEU A 226 6.51 32.61 -13.01
N PRO A 227 6.46 33.86 -13.50
CA PRO A 227 6.66 35.03 -12.65
C PRO A 227 5.69 35.06 -11.45
N SER A 228 6.23 35.26 -10.24
CA SER A 228 5.50 35.37 -8.95
C SER A 228 4.33 36.33 -9.00
N SER A 229 4.45 37.41 -9.78
CA SER A 229 3.41 38.42 -10.05
C SER A 229 2.09 37.87 -10.58
N ILE A 230 2.05 36.65 -11.14
CA ILE A 230 0.82 36.00 -11.60
C ILE A 230 -0.01 35.49 -10.42
N LEU A 231 0.64 34.84 -9.44
CA LEU A 231 0.01 34.38 -8.20
C LEU A 231 -0.31 35.57 -7.29
N LEU A 232 0.70 36.40 -7.01
CA LEU A 232 0.60 37.52 -6.06
C LEU A 232 -0.30 38.66 -6.56
N GLY A 233 -0.48 38.79 -7.88
CA GLY A 233 -1.36 39.80 -8.47
C GLY A 233 -2.83 39.37 -8.60
N TRP A 234 -3.18 38.12 -8.25
CA TRP A 234 -4.55 37.64 -8.38
C TRP A 234 -5.46 38.23 -7.29
N LYS A 235 -6.67 38.65 -7.66
CA LYS A 235 -7.54 39.47 -6.78
C LYS A 235 -7.98 38.80 -5.47
N ASP A 236 -8.00 37.47 -5.43
CA ASP A 236 -8.43 36.68 -4.26
C ASP A 236 -7.25 36.02 -3.52
N TYR A 237 -6.01 36.28 -3.94
CA TYR A 237 -4.84 35.67 -3.32
C TYR A 237 -4.66 36.16 -1.88
N GLN A 238 -4.72 35.24 -0.92
CA GLN A 238 -4.57 35.53 0.51
C GLN A 238 -3.76 34.45 1.21
N VAL A 239 -2.77 34.85 2.00
CA VAL A 239 -2.10 33.92 2.94
C VAL A 239 -3.01 33.75 4.17
N ARG A 240 -3.58 32.55 4.36
CA ARG A 240 -4.47 32.24 5.49
C ARG A 240 -3.72 32.01 6.79
N ARG A 241 -2.65 31.20 6.74
CA ARG A 241 -1.77 30.91 7.90
C ARG A 241 -0.40 30.41 7.46
N ARG A 242 0.58 30.52 8.35
CA ARG A 242 1.90 29.87 8.20
C ARG A 242 1.87 28.54 8.94
N LEU A 243 2.55 27.52 8.40
CA LEU A 243 2.53 26.15 8.93
C LEU A 243 3.92 25.77 9.44
N GLY A 244 3.99 25.27 10.68
CA GLY A 244 5.25 24.94 11.35
C GLY A 244 6.02 26.16 11.86
N ASN A 245 7.17 25.89 12.48
CA ASN A 245 8.03 26.94 13.07
C ASN A 245 8.92 27.64 12.03
N GLY A 246 9.16 27.02 10.86
CA GLY A 246 9.87 27.60 9.74
C GLY A 246 8.90 28.22 8.72
N SER A 247 9.24 29.39 8.19
CA SER A 247 8.41 30.19 7.25
C SER A 247 8.21 29.59 5.85
N GLN A 248 8.58 28.32 5.67
CA GLN A 248 8.64 27.60 4.39
C GLN A 248 7.27 27.15 3.88
N TYR A 249 6.32 26.77 4.76
CA TYR A 249 4.98 26.34 4.32
C TYR A 249 3.90 27.33 4.75
N LYS A 250 2.99 27.64 3.84
CA LYS A 250 1.87 28.57 4.07
C LYS A 250 0.60 27.95 3.51
N GLU A 251 -0.51 28.03 4.24
CA GLU A 251 -1.83 27.83 3.63
C GLU A 251 -2.22 29.12 2.92
N VAL A 252 -2.53 29.04 1.63
CA VAL A 252 -2.95 30.17 0.80
C VAL A 252 -4.32 29.90 0.22
N TYR A 253 -5.10 30.96 0.02
CA TYR A 253 -6.35 30.96 -0.73
C TYR A 253 -6.06 31.55 -2.11
N TRP A 254 -6.52 30.88 -3.16
CA TRP A 254 -6.31 31.30 -4.55
C TRP A 254 -7.37 30.62 -5.44
N LEU A 255 -7.92 31.35 -6.42
CA LEU A 255 -8.98 30.87 -7.31
C LEU A 255 -10.24 30.35 -6.57
N GLY A 256 -10.49 30.81 -5.35
CA GLY A 256 -11.60 30.34 -4.53
C GLY A 256 -11.35 29.05 -3.72
N GLU A 257 -10.17 28.46 -3.76
CA GLU A 257 -9.80 27.25 -3.00
C GLU A 257 -8.56 27.45 -2.10
N SER A 258 -8.40 26.59 -1.08
CA SER A 258 -7.18 26.55 -0.24
C SER A 258 -6.12 25.62 -0.84
N PHE A 259 -4.87 26.07 -0.85
CA PHE A 259 -3.68 25.33 -1.29
C PHE A 259 -2.55 25.45 -0.26
N ILE A 260 -1.53 24.58 -0.38
CA ILE A 260 -0.26 24.75 0.34
C ILE A 260 0.76 25.42 -0.58
N LEU A 261 1.41 26.47 -0.10
CA LEU A 261 2.52 27.14 -0.76
C LEU A 261 3.83 26.80 -0.04
N ARG A 262 4.73 26.09 -0.74
CA ARG A 262 6.11 25.89 -0.29
C ARG A 262 6.99 27.01 -0.84
N HIS A 263 7.61 27.76 0.06
CA HIS A 263 8.49 28.88 -0.22
C HIS A 263 9.96 28.45 -0.05
N ILE A 264 10.73 28.61 -1.12
CA ILE A 264 12.14 28.26 -1.24
C ILE A 264 12.89 29.55 -1.55
N ILE A 265 13.92 29.87 -0.76
CA ILE A 265 14.79 31.03 -0.97
C ILE A 265 16.16 30.52 -1.37
N GLY A 266 16.68 30.96 -2.50
CA GLY A 266 17.96 30.51 -3.03
C GLY A 266 18.10 30.72 -4.53
N ASP A 267 19.24 30.32 -5.08
CA ASP A 267 19.47 30.35 -6.52
C ASP A 267 18.55 29.33 -7.21
N VAL A 268 17.56 29.85 -7.93
CA VAL A 268 16.54 29.06 -8.62
C VAL A 268 17.13 28.32 -9.82
N GLU A 269 18.14 28.88 -10.50
CA GLU A 269 18.72 28.25 -11.69
C GLU A 269 19.37 26.91 -11.37
N ALA A 270 20.06 26.84 -10.22
CA ALA A 270 20.71 25.63 -9.73
C ALA A 270 19.73 24.48 -9.42
N VAL A 271 18.45 24.79 -9.17
CA VAL A 271 17.41 23.82 -8.75
C VAL A 271 16.27 23.69 -9.76
N ALA A 272 16.29 24.45 -10.85
CA ALA A 272 15.22 24.49 -11.85
C ALA A 272 14.94 23.12 -12.48
N SER A 273 15.97 22.28 -12.68
CA SER A 273 15.83 20.91 -13.20
C SER A 273 15.10 19.98 -12.21
N ASP A 274 15.47 20.05 -10.93
CA ASP A 274 14.85 19.26 -9.85
C ASP A 274 13.36 19.65 -9.71
N ILE A 275 13.07 20.95 -9.69
CA ILE A 275 11.71 21.49 -9.62
C ILE A 275 10.89 21.13 -10.86
N SER A 276 11.49 21.20 -12.06
CA SER A 276 10.79 20.84 -13.30
C SER A 276 10.45 19.36 -13.40
N SER A 277 11.25 18.52 -12.74
CA SER A 277 10.99 17.09 -12.57
C SER A 277 9.85 16.86 -11.57
N LEU A 278 9.87 17.55 -10.42
CA LEU A 278 8.79 17.54 -9.43
C LEU A 278 7.43 17.94 -10.01
N LEU A 279 7.38 18.99 -10.83
CA LEU A 279 6.18 19.50 -11.49
C LEU A 279 5.62 18.56 -12.60
N SER A 280 6.31 17.47 -12.94
CA SER A 280 5.78 16.41 -13.83
C SER A 280 5.24 15.18 -13.10
N LEU A 281 5.36 15.12 -11.76
CA LEU A 281 4.95 13.95 -10.99
C LEU A 281 3.45 13.96 -10.71
N SER A 282 2.76 12.89 -11.09
CA SER A 282 1.35 12.68 -10.75
C SER A 282 1.03 11.21 -10.47
N HIS A 283 0.73 10.93 -9.21
CA HIS A 283 0.22 9.64 -8.74
C HIS A 283 -0.69 9.86 -7.50
N PRO A 284 -1.80 9.13 -7.31
CA PRO A 284 -2.75 9.33 -6.20
C PRO A 284 -2.13 9.30 -4.80
N ASN A 285 -1.01 8.57 -4.62
CA ASN A 285 -0.33 8.42 -3.33
C ASN A 285 0.93 9.27 -3.12
N ILE A 286 1.14 10.28 -3.96
CA ILE A 286 2.08 11.38 -3.67
C ILE A 286 1.31 12.70 -3.55
N LEU A 287 1.91 13.66 -2.84
CA LEU A 287 1.43 15.03 -2.71
C LEU A 287 1.82 15.81 -3.98
N HIS A 288 0.85 16.28 -4.75
CA HIS A 288 1.06 16.91 -6.06
C HIS A 288 1.59 18.34 -5.94
N PHE A 289 2.61 18.65 -6.74
CA PHE A 289 3.06 20.01 -7.03
C PHE A 289 2.33 20.49 -8.29
N LEU A 290 1.35 21.39 -8.13
CA LEU A 290 0.42 21.76 -9.20
C LEU A 290 1.04 22.77 -10.19
N CYS A 291 1.76 23.77 -9.65
CA CYS A 291 2.47 24.79 -10.42
C CYS A 291 3.61 25.41 -9.58
N GLY A 292 4.61 25.96 -10.27
CA GLY A 292 5.75 26.65 -9.65
C GLY A 292 5.88 28.08 -10.18
N PHE A 293 6.20 29.00 -9.28
CA PHE A 293 6.44 30.40 -9.58
C PHE A 293 7.81 30.84 -9.07
N THR A 294 8.39 31.84 -9.71
CA THR A 294 9.73 32.36 -9.44
C THR A 294 9.73 33.87 -9.42
N ASP A 295 10.66 34.43 -8.66
CA ASP A 295 10.95 35.86 -8.61
C ASP A 295 12.47 36.01 -8.72
N GLU A 296 12.94 36.39 -9.90
CA GLU A 296 14.37 36.48 -10.23
C GLU A 296 15.07 37.57 -9.42
N GLU A 297 14.38 38.69 -9.17
CA GLU A 297 14.88 39.81 -8.38
C GLU A 297 15.11 39.42 -6.92
N LYS A 298 14.15 38.68 -6.31
CA LYS A 298 14.23 38.26 -4.91
C LYS A 298 14.95 36.92 -4.68
N LYS A 299 15.22 36.16 -5.75
CA LYS A 299 15.75 34.77 -5.67
C LYS A 299 14.87 33.88 -4.79
N GLU A 300 13.56 33.93 -5.02
CA GLU A 300 12.57 33.05 -4.39
C GLU A 300 11.85 32.18 -5.43
N CYS A 301 11.50 30.96 -5.01
CA CYS A 301 10.62 30.05 -5.72
C CYS A 301 9.44 29.67 -4.81
N LEU A 302 8.24 29.68 -5.38
CA LEU A 302 6.97 29.42 -4.72
C LEU A 302 6.30 28.23 -5.42
N LEU A 303 6.19 27.09 -4.74
CA LEU A 303 5.53 25.89 -5.28
C LEU A 303 4.13 25.75 -4.68
N VAL A 304 3.11 25.75 -5.52
CA VAL A 304 1.72 25.50 -5.12
C VAL A 304 1.47 24.00 -5.13
N MET A 305 0.91 23.50 -4.04
CA MET A 305 0.66 22.10 -3.76
C MET A 305 -0.79 21.91 -3.30
N GLU A 306 -1.31 20.70 -3.45
CA GLU A 306 -2.64 20.36 -2.92
C GLU A 306 -2.70 20.49 -1.38
N LEU A 307 -3.91 20.66 -0.85
CA LEU A 307 -4.14 20.88 0.56
C LEU A 307 -4.14 19.58 1.37
N ALA A 308 -3.14 19.42 2.25
CA ALA A 308 -3.06 18.33 3.21
C ALA A 308 -3.07 18.85 4.64
N HIS A 309 -3.95 18.30 5.48
CA HIS A 309 -4.24 18.84 6.82
C HIS A 309 -3.64 18.05 7.99
N LYS A 310 -3.39 16.74 7.82
CA LYS A 310 -3.07 15.84 8.93
C LYS A 310 -1.99 14.84 8.54
N SER A 311 -0.91 14.77 9.31
CA SER A 311 0.14 13.78 9.09
C SER A 311 -0.29 12.40 9.61
N LEU A 312 0.35 11.35 9.12
CA LEU A 312 0.19 10.00 9.65
C LEU A 312 0.66 9.92 11.11
N CYS A 313 1.72 10.66 11.47
CA CYS A 313 2.19 10.81 12.85
C CYS A 313 1.10 11.30 13.80
N ASP A 314 0.39 12.38 13.43
CA ASP A 314 -0.71 12.93 14.22
C ASP A 314 -1.90 11.97 14.25
N CYS A 315 -2.16 11.27 13.15
CA CYS A 315 -3.22 10.27 13.07
C CYS A 315 -2.99 9.07 13.99
N ILE A 316 -1.75 8.55 14.06
CA ILE A 316 -1.38 7.47 14.98
C ILE A 316 -1.51 7.96 16.43
N LYS A 317 -1.05 9.17 16.76
CA LYS A 317 -1.17 9.75 18.11
C LYS A 317 -2.63 9.92 18.56
N GLU A 318 -3.52 10.36 17.67
CA GLU A 318 -4.94 10.52 17.98
C GLU A 318 -5.71 9.19 18.10
N THR A 319 -5.33 8.17 17.33
CA THR A 319 -6.02 6.87 17.28
C THR A 319 -5.50 5.91 18.34
N CYS A 320 -4.18 5.80 18.49
CA CYS A 320 -3.47 4.82 19.32
C CYS A 320 -2.86 5.41 20.60
N GLY A 321 -3.03 6.72 20.85
CA GLY A 321 -2.47 7.39 22.02
C GLY A 321 -3.00 6.84 23.36
N PRO A 322 -2.38 7.20 24.50
CA PRO A 322 -2.63 6.55 25.80
C PRO A 322 -4.09 6.62 26.31
N ARG A 323 -4.94 7.47 25.73
CA ARG A 323 -6.39 7.57 26.02
C ARG A 323 -7.27 6.64 25.18
N LYS A 324 -6.75 6.05 24.10
CA LYS A 324 -7.44 5.12 23.19
C LYS A 324 -6.52 3.96 22.84
N ARG A 325 -6.67 2.84 23.56
CA ARG A 325 -5.86 1.62 23.37
C ARG A 325 -6.32 0.79 22.16
N THR A 326 -6.47 1.43 21.00
CA THR A 326 -6.98 0.77 19.78
C THR A 326 -6.02 1.02 18.63
N SER A 327 -5.35 -0.04 18.17
CA SER A 327 -4.59 0.01 16.91
C SER A 327 -5.55 0.08 15.71
N PHE A 328 -5.05 0.47 14.54
CA PHE A 328 -5.80 0.32 13.31
C PHE A 328 -6.16 -1.16 13.08
N CYS A 329 -7.35 -1.44 12.55
CA CYS A 329 -7.69 -2.80 12.20
C CYS A 329 -6.81 -3.27 11.03
N LEU A 330 -6.47 -4.56 11.01
CA LEU A 330 -5.43 -5.09 10.14
C LEU A 330 -5.66 -4.82 8.63
N PRO A 331 -6.90 -4.87 8.09
CA PRO A 331 -7.16 -4.49 6.70
C PRO A 331 -6.84 -3.02 6.40
N VAL A 332 -7.17 -2.08 7.30
CA VAL A 332 -6.80 -0.66 7.18
C VAL A 332 -5.29 -0.49 7.24
N THR A 333 -4.62 -1.17 8.17
CA THR A 333 -3.15 -1.16 8.28
C THR A 333 -2.47 -1.59 6.98
N VAL A 334 -2.90 -2.69 6.36
CA VAL A 334 -2.33 -3.18 5.09
C VAL A 334 -2.69 -2.27 3.91
N ASP A 335 -3.89 -1.67 3.89
CA ASP A 335 -4.29 -0.69 2.86
C ASP A 335 -3.44 0.61 2.95
N LEU A 336 -3.12 1.08 4.16
CA LEU A 336 -2.18 2.19 4.39
C LEU A 336 -0.76 1.84 3.92
N MET A 337 -0.24 0.66 4.31
CA MET A 337 1.07 0.17 3.88
C MET A 337 1.17 0.10 2.34
N LEU A 338 0.14 -0.44 1.69
CA LEU A 338 0.09 -0.56 0.23
C LEU A 338 0.07 0.81 -0.45
N GLN A 339 -0.72 1.76 0.04
CA GLN A 339 -0.76 3.12 -0.52
C GLN A 339 0.59 3.84 -0.40
N ILE A 340 1.29 3.73 0.74
CA ILE A 340 2.65 4.29 0.91
C ILE A 340 3.62 3.62 -0.08
N ALA A 341 3.61 2.28 -0.16
CA ALA A 341 4.48 1.52 -1.04
C ALA A 341 4.29 1.92 -2.51
N ARG A 342 3.05 2.14 -2.97
CA ARG A 342 2.75 2.61 -4.33
C ARG A 342 3.24 4.05 -4.60
N GLY A 343 3.15 4.93 -3.60
CA GLY A 343 3.74 6.27 -3.69
C GLY A 343 5.26 6.20 -3.90
N MET A 344 5.94 5.32 -3.18
CA MET A 344 7.39 5.12 -3.28
C MET A 344 7.82 4.38 -4.55
N GLU A 345 7.07 3.36 -4.97
CA GLU A 345 7.19 2.67 -6.28
C GLU A 345 7.22 3.69 -7.43
N TYR A 346 6.28 4.64 -7.42
CA TYR A 346 6.19 5.72 -8.40
C TYR A 346 7.36 6.72 -8.30
N LEU A 347 7.82 7.10 -7.12
CA LEU A 347 8.99 7.99 -6.99
C LEU A 347 10.27 7.30 -7.51
N HIS A 348 10.46 6.01 -7.19
CA HIS A 348 11.65 5.25 -7.61
C HIS A 348 11.68 4.93 -9.10
N SER A 349 10.52 4.72 -9.75
CA SER A 349 10.44 4.60 -11.22
C SER A 349 10.95 5.87 -11.91
N ASN A 350 10.60 7.04 -11.36
CA ASN A 350 11.07 8.36 -11.79
C ASN A 350 12.49 8.72 -11.29
N LYS A 351 13.23 7.77 -10.68
CA LYS A 351 14.59 7.96 -10.14
C LYS A 351 14.70 9.01 -9.03
N ILE A 352 13.60 9.26 -8.32
CA ILE A 352 13.55 10.15 -7.15
C ILE A 352 13.52 9.30 -5.89
N TYR A 353 14.57 9.40 -5.08
CA TYR A 353 14.64 8.81 -3.75
C TYR A 353 14.19 9.83 -2.70
N HIS A 354 13.51 9.37 -1.65
CA HIS A 354 12.93 10.26 -0.65
C HIS A 354 13.95 10.72 0.38
N GLY A 355 14.83 9.82 0.85
CA GLY A 355 15.95 10.08 1.75
C GLY A 355 15.59 10.35 3.22
N ASP A 356 14.42 10.95 3.47
CA ASP A 356 13.86 11.22 4.80
C ASP A 356 12.39 10.76 4.93
N LEU A 357 12.11 9.50 4.56
CA LEU A 357 10.75 8.95 4.63
C LEU A 357 10.37 8.66 6.09
N ASN A 358 9.39 9.37 6.64
CA ASN A 358 8.96 9.21 8.03
C ASN A 358 7.45 9.49 8.20
N PRO A 359 6.82 9.15 9.34
CA PRO A 359 5.38 9.33 9.55
C PRO A 359 4.90 10.80 9.47
N SER A 360 5.79 11.77 9.59
CA SER A 360 5.47 13.20 9.43
C SER A 360 5.50 13.64 7.97
N SER A 361 6.28 12.95 7.11
CA SER A 361 6.31 13.17 5.65
C SER A 361 5.12 12.53 4.90
N ILE A 362 4.26 11.79 5.61
CA ILE A 362 3.09 11.12 5.07
C ILE A 362 1.82 11.84 5.53
N TYR A 363 0.97 12.26 4.60
CA TYR A 363 -0.34 12.85 4.88
C TYR A 363 -1.47 11.86 4.70
N VAL A 364 -2.53 12.03 5.51
CA VAL A 364 -3.75 11.22 5.45
C VAL A 364 -5.00 12.08 5.30
N LYS A 365 -5.91 11.68 4.42
CA LYS A 365 -7.24 12.26 4.22
C LYS A 365 -8.29 11.16 4.43
N LEU A 366 -9.27 11.39 5.31
CA LEU A 366 -10.35 10.41 5.52
C LEU A 366 -11.15 10.25 4.22
N ARG A 367 -11.39 9.02 3.76
CA ARG A 367 -12.24 8.79 2.58
C ARG A 367 -13.70 8.99 3.00
N GLY A 368 -14.38 9.97 2.41
CA GLY A 368 -15.64 10.55 2.89
C GLY A 368 -16.88 9.64 2.97
N THR A 369 -16.72 8.33 2.74
CA THR A 369 -17.77 7.30 2.78
C THR A 369 -17.42 6.11 3.67
N SER A 370 -16.21 6.03 4.24
CA SER A 370 -15.76 4.87 5.02
C SER A 370 -16.05 5.01 6.51
N SER A 371 -17.09 4.31 6.97
CA SER A 371 -17.34 4.07 8.41
C SER A 371 -16.29 3.17 9.08
N GLU A 372 -15.48 2.46 8.29
CA GLU A 372 -14.49 1.48 8.74
C GLU A 372 -13.08 2.06 8.94
N GLY A 373 -12.91 3.38 8.79
CA GLY A 373 -11.66 4.08 9.12
C GLY A 373 -10.58 4.09 8.03
N TYR A 374 -10.91 3.72 6.78
CA TYR A 374 -9.98 3.80 5.67
C TYR A 374 -9.67 5.26 5.26
N MET A 375 -8.43 5.49 4.84
CA MET A 375 -7.91 6.82 4.50
C MET A 375 -7.17 6.79 3.15
N GLN A 376 -7.14 7.92 2.46
CA GLN A 376 -6.22 8.15 1.34
C GLN A 376 -4.88 8.63 1.90
N VAL A 377 -3.78 8.02 1.46
CA VAL A 377 -2.42 8.38 1.86
C VAL A 377 -1.72 9.12 0.72
N LYS A 378 -0.98 10.19 1.05
CA LYS A 378 -0.12 10.94 0.14
C LYS A 378 1.26 11.18 0.78
N VAL A 379 2.32 10.62 0.17
CA VAL A 379 3.72 10.86 0.55
C VAL A 379 4.14 12.27 0.14
N SER A 380 5.01 12.94 0.89
CA SER A 380 5.42 14.34 0.66
C SER A 380 6.88 14.58 1.09
N GLY A 381 7.44 15.76 0.79
CA GLY A 381 8.78 16.14 1.25
C GLY A 381 9.95 15.64 0.39
N PHE A 382 9.68 14.81 -0.61
CA PHE A 382 10.65 14.28 -1.57
C PHE A 382 11.24 15.34 -2.53
N GLY A 383 12.35 14.98 -3.18
CA GLY A 383 12.86 15.61 -4.41
C GLY A 383 13.54 16.98 -4.30
N LEU A 384 13.82 17.50 -3.10
CA LEU A 384 14.61 18.74 -2.89
C LEU A 384 15.78 18.54 -1.90
N SER A 385 16.36 17.33 -1.85
CA SER A 385 17.51 17.00 -1.01
C SER A 385 18.80 17.74 -1.40
N SER A 386 18.83 18.35 -2.58
CA SER A 386 19.88 19.25 -3.08
C SER A 386 19.87 20.63 -2.42
N ILE A 387 18.75 21.06 -1.85
CA ILE A 387 18.60 22.39 -1.24
C ILE A 387 18.95 22.31 0.26
N PRO A 388 20.00 23.00 0.73
CA PRO A 388 20.29 23.05 2.16
C PRO A 388 19.13 23.70 2.90
N GLN A 389 18.50 22.98 3.82
CA GLN A 389 17.44 23.50 4.68
C GLN A 389 18.02 24.53 5.68
N ARG A 390 18.22 25.76 5.22
CA ARG A 390 18.59 26.88 6.09
C ARG A 390 17.42 27.20 7.03
N GLY A 391 17.52 26.70 8.27
CA GLY A 391 16.60 27.04 9.36
C GLY A 391 15.53 26.00 9.66
N ALA A 392 15.93 24.79 10.05
CA ALA A 392 15.07 23.85 10.79
C ALA A 392 15.90 22.90 11.68
N ALA A 393 16.80 23.45 12.50
CA ALA A 393 17.36 22.69 13.62
C ALA A 393 16.24 22.45 14.65
N ASN A 394 15.52 21.35 14.49
CA ASN A 394 14.39 21.02 15.34
C ASN A 394 14.92 20.44 16.66
N GLN A 395 14.40 20.92 17.79
CA GLN A 395 14.71 20.33 19.11
C GLN A 395 14.20 18.87 19.29
N ASN A 396 13.66 18.26 18.22
CA ASN A 396 13.30 16.85 18.10
C ASN A 396 14.33 16.03 17.27
N GLU A 397 15.49 16.59 16.91
CA GLU A 397 16.55 15.88 16.15
C GLU A 397 16.93 14.51 16.74
N THR A 398 16.82 14.37 18.06
CA THR A 398 17.01 13.12 18.84
C THR A 398 16.00 12.00 18.53
N GLN A 399 15.08 12.18 17.57
CA GLN A 399 14.17 11.14 17.05
C GLN A 399 14.23 11.00 15.51
N SER A 400 15.16 11.65 14.83
CA SER A 400 15.27 11.57 13.36
C SER A 400 15.89 10.23 12.90
N PHE A 401 16.97 9.80 13.57
CA PHE A 401 17.77 8.62 13.20
C PHE A 401 17.02 7.28 13.23
N ILE A 402 15.88 7.16 13.92
CA ILE A 402 15.16 5.87 14.02
C ILE A 402 14.51 5.45 12.69
N TRP A 403 14.36 6.40 11.75
CA TRP A 403 13.81 6.18 10.41
C TRP A 403 14.90 5.93 9.36
N HIS A 404 16.15 6.33 9.62
CA HIS A 404 17.25 6.20 8.66
C HIS A 404 17.89 4.80 8.70
N ALA A 405 18.33 4.33 7.54
CA ALA A 405 18.94 3.02 7.39
C ALA A 405 20.37 2.98 8.00
N PRO A 406 20.85 1.81 8.46
CA PRO A 406 22.18 1.68 9.07
C PRO A 406 23.32 2.30 8.26
N GLU A 407 23.31 2.11 6.94
CA GLU A 407 24.32 2.64 6.02
C GLU A 407 24.25 4.17 5.89
N VAL A 408 23.06 4.76 6.00
CA VAL A 408 22.88 6.24 5.97
C VAL A 408 23.39 6.85 7.28
N LEU A 409 23.15 6.20 8.41
CA LEU A 409 23.68 6.60 9.72
C LEU A 409 25.21 6.47 9.80
N GLU A 410 25.80 5.56 9.03
CA GLU A 410 27.26 5.42 8.93
C GLU A 410 27.89 6.53 8.07
N GLU A 411 27.30 6.86 6.92
CA GLU A 411 27.76 7.98 6.07
C GLU A 411 27.68 9.34 6.81
N GLN A 412 26.63 9.56 7.61
CA GLN A 412 26.41 10.80 8.36
C GLN A 412 27.44 11.05 9.48
N GLU A 413 28.02 10.01 10.06
CA GLU A 413 29.00 10.14 11.15
C GLU A 413 30.44 10.39 10.68
N GLN A 414 30.73 10.34 9.37
CA GLN A 414 32.10 10.54 8.84
C GLN A 414 32.48 12.04 8.73
N PRO A 415 33.40 12.55 9.58
CA PRO A 415 33.77 13.96 9.56
C PRO A 415 34.52 14.33 8.27
N GLY A 416 34.07 15.39 7.61
CA GLY A 416 34.66 15.88 6.35
C GLY A 416 33.96 15.38 5.09
N SER A 417 32.98 14.47 5.20
CA SER A 417 32.17 14.02 4.05
C SER A 417 31.23 15.12 3.56
N LYS A 418 31.75 16.01 2.69
CA LYS A 418 30.93 16.81 1.76
C LYS A 418 30.42 15.96 0.58
N VAL A 419 30.50 14.63 0.67
CA VAL A 419 29.94 13.74 -0.34
C VAL A 419 28.42 13.83 -0.25
N LYS A 420 27.80 14.11 -1.38
CA LYS A 420 26.34 14.16 -1.56
C LYS A 420 25.76 12.82 -1.10
N LEU A 421 25.16 12.77 0.10
CA LEU A 421 24.59 11.55 0.72
C LEU A 421 23.81 10.77 -0.33
N LYS A 422 24.25 9.54 -0.62
CA LYS A 422 23.65 8.72 -1.68
C LYS A 422 22.44 8.00 -1.11
N PHE A 423 21.38 8.76 -0.83
CA PHE A 423 20.08 8.18 -0.50
C PHE A 423 19.66 7.20 -1.60
N THR A 424 19.69 5.91 -1.29
CA THR A 424 19.32 4.84 -2.22
C THR A 424 17.87 4.46 -2.04
N GLY A 425 17.28 3.82 -3.05
CA GLY A 425 15.95 3.23 -2.89
C GLY A 425 15.88 2.16 -1.79
N LYS A 426 17.01 1.48 -1.48
CA LYS A 426 17.08 0.50 -0.39
C LYS A 426 17.06 1.15 1.00
N ALA A 427 17.53 2.39 1.14
CA ALA A 427 17.41 3.16 2.36
C ALA A 427 15.94 3.55 2.62
N ASP A 428 15.21 4.04 1.61
CA ASP A 428 13.78 4.33 1.71
C ASP A 428 12.94 3.08 2.10
N VAL A 429 13.33 1.89 1.64
CA VAL A 429 12.68 0.61 2.01
C VAL A 429 12.86 0.29 3.51
N TYR A 430 14.02 0.59 4.09
CA TYR A 430 14.23 0.44 5.53
C TYR A 430 13.30 1.38 6.32
N SER A 431 13.25 2.65 5.91
CA SER A 431 12.36 3.66 6.51
C SER A 431 10.89 3.25 6.44
N PHE A 432 10.47 2.72 5.29
CA PHE A 432 9.15 2.12 5.11
C PHE A 432 8.89 0.94 6.06
N GLY A 433 9.89 0.08 6.31
CA GLY A 433 9.81 -0.99 7.30
C GLY A 433 9.53 -0.48 8.71
N MET A 434 10.17 0.62 9.12
CA MET A 434 9.94 1.26 10.42
C MET A 434 8.55 1.90 10.53
N ILE A 435 8.07 2.53 9.45
CA ILE A 435 6.68 3.04 9.38
C ILE A 435 5.68 1.90 9.46
N CYS A 436 5.94 0.77 8.79
CA CYS A 436 5.10 -0.42 8.86
C CYS A 436 5.01 -1.00 10.27
N PHE A 437 6.11 -1.01 11.02
CA PHE A 437 6.11 -1.40 12.43
C PHE A 437 5.23 -0.49 13.28
N GLN A 438 5.34 0.84 13.11
CA GLN A 438 4.51 1.78 13.86
C GLN A 438 3.03 1.66 13.49
N LEU A 439 2.70 1.51 12.20
CA LEU A 439 1.33 1.29 11.73
C LEU A 439 0.70 0.02 12.31
N LEU A 440 1.48 -1.04 12.48
CA LEU A 440 1.01 -2.32 13.01
C LEU A 440 0.84 -2.28 14.54
N THR A 441 1.80 -1.69 15.25
CA THR A 441 1.87 -1.74 16.72
C THR A 441 1.25 -0.54 17.44
N GLY A 442 1.08 0.59 16.74
CA GLY A 442 0.73 1.89 17.32
C GLY A 442 1.88 2.58 18.08
N LYS A 443 3.03 1.91 18.27
CA LYS A 443 4.18 2.39 19.05
C LYS A 443 5.28 2.98 18.17
N VAL A 444 5.99 3.98 18.69
CA VAL A 444 7.18 4.51 18.01
C VAL A 444 8.27 3.41 18.01
N PRO A 445 9.03 3.22 16.91
CA PRO A 445 10.16 2.28 16.90
C PRO A 445 11.12 2.57 18.07
N PHE A 446 11.55 1.51 18.75
CA PHE A 446 12.47 1.55 19.90
C PHE A 446 11.97 2.30 21.16
N GLU A 447 10.68 2.64 21.27
CA GLU A 447 10.08 3.37 22.41
C GLU A 447 10.30 2.69 23.78
N ASP A 448 10.24 1.36 23.83
CA ASP A 448 10.44 0.58 25.07
C ASP A 448 11.93 0.35 25.43
N GLY A 449 12.87 0.82 24.61
CA GLY A 449 14.31 0.56 24.75
C GLY A 449 14.98 1.40 25.84
N HIS A 450 15.92 0.81 26.58
CA HIS A 450 16.68 1.48 27.67
C HIS A 450 17.76 2.46 27.16
N LEU A 451 17.67 2.87 25.89
CA LEU A 451 18.77 3.37 25.09
C LEU A 451 18.25 4.60 24.33
N GLN A 452 18.62 5.80 24.80
CA GLN A 452 18.23 7.07 24.20
C GLN A 452 19.47 7.88 23.79
N GLY A 453 19.32 8.81 22.84
CA GLY A 453 20.41 9.62 22.28
C GLY A 453 21.39 8.83 21.41
N ASP A 454 22.64 9.30 21.32
CA ASP A 454 23.73 8.82 20.43
C ASP A 454 24.12 7.34 20.58
N LYS A 455 23.53 6.62 21.53
CA LYS A 455 23.63 5.17 21.63
C LYS A 455 22.73 4.47 20.60
N MET A 456 21.58 5.04 20.25
CA MET A 456 20.64 4.43 19.32
C MET A 456 21.21 4.30 17.90
N SER A 457 21.87 5.34 17.38
CA SER A 457 22.54 5.29 16.06
C SER A 457 23.51 4.10 15.96
N ARG A 458 24.39 3.96 16.96
CA ARG A 458 25.33 2.83 17.07
C ARG A 458 24.64 1.48 17.17
N ASN A 459 23.55 1.38 17.92
CA ASN A 459 22.82 0.13 18.09
C ASN A 459 22.07 -0.30 16.81
N ILE A 460 21.45 0.64 16.09
CA ILE A 460 20.80 0.39 14.79
C ILE A 460 21.83 -0.17 13.79
N ARG A 461 23.05 0.40 13.78
CA ARG A 461 24.19 -0.13 13.00
C ARG A 461 24.67 -1.50 13.48
N ALA A 462 24.68 -1.75 14.78
CA ALA A 462 24.98 -3.07 15.36
C ALA A 462 23.88 -4.13 15.12
N GLY A 463 22.78 -3.78 14.43
CA GLY A 463 21.71 -4.70 14.06
C GLY A 463 20.52 -4.74 15.01
N GLU A 464 20.43 -3.85 16.00
CA GLU A 464 19.24 -3.75 16.86
C GLU A 464 18.00 -3.39 16.02
N ARG A 465 16.87 -4.06 16.28
CA ARG A 465 15.58 -3.86 15.60
C ARG A 465 14.46 -3.89 16.63
N PRO A 466 13.36 -3.15 16.41
CA PRO A 466 12.31 -3.03 17.41
C PRO A 466 11.53 -4.35 17.54
N LEU A 467 11.22 -4.73 18.79
CA LEU A 467 10.47 -5.94 19.10
C LEU A 467 8.97 -5.71 18.96
N PHE A 468 8.26 -6.67 18.38
CA PHE A 468 6.79 -6.60 18.31
C PHE A 468 6.18 -6.90 19.68
N PRO A 469 5.33 -6.03 20.25
CA PRO A 469 4.77 -6.19 21.61
C PRO A 469 3.69 -7.28 21.71
N PHE A 470 3.22 -7.79 20.57
CA PHE A 470 2.33 -8.94 20.43
C PHE A 470 2.76 -9.75 19.20
N LYS A 471 2.24 -10.97 19.02
CA LYS A 471 2.50 -11.80 17.84
C LYS A 471 1.64 -11.30 16.66
N PRO A 472 2.18 -10.61 15.63
CA PRO A 472 1.40 -10.21 14.48
C PRO A 472 1.35 -11.37 13.47
N PRO A 473 0.51 -11.28 12.41
CA PRO A 473 0.51 -12.26 11.33
C PRO A 473 1.91 -12.44 10.72
N LYS A 474 2.33 -13.69 10.54
CA LYS A 474 3.67 -14.03 10.07
C LYS A 474 4.00 -13.44 8.70
N SER A 475 3.03 -13.38 7.78
CA SER A 475 3.20 -12.80 6.43
C SER A 475 3.61 -11.33 6.46
N ILE A 476 2.90 -10.51 7.24
CA ILE A 476 3.21 -9.08 7.44
C ILE A 476 4.54 -8.93 8.20
N THR A 477 4.75 -9.74 9.23
CA THR A 477 5.97 -9.70 10.05
C THR A 477 7.22 -10.08 9.25
N SER A 478 7.13 -11.05 8.33
CA SER A 478 8.24 -11.42 7.42
C SER A 478 8.57 -10.27 6.49
N LEU A 479 7.56 -9.66 5.85
CA LEU A 479 7.75 -8.50 4.97
C LEU A 479 8.47 -7.35 5.68
N ILE A 480 7.98 -6.94 6.86
CA ILE A 480 8.62 -5.88 7.67
C ILE A 480 10.08 -6.25 7.99
N LYS A 481 10.33 -7.52 8.36
CA LYS A 481 11.69 -7.98 8.68
C LYS A 481 12.65 -7.99 7.49
N ARG A 482 12.14 -8.23 6.28
CA ARG A 482 12.94 -8.10 5.04
C ARG A 482 13.17 -6.63 4.67
N CYS A 483 12.18 -5.76 4.85
CA CYS A 483 12.33 -4.32 4.58
C CYS A 483 13.44 -3.67 5.43
N TRP A 484 13.57 -4.03 6.71
CA TRP A 484 14.59 -3.47 7.60
C TRP A 484 15.89 -4.29 7.73
N HIS A 485 16.14 -5.20 6.78
CA HIS A 485 17.32 -6.08 6.81
C HIS A 485 18.62 -5.25 6.89
N ALA A 486 19.66 -5.77 7.56
CA ALA A 486 20.92 -5.06 7.74
C ALA A 486 21.57 -4.76 6.38
N ASP A 487 21.89 -5.81 5.63
CA ASP A 487 22.28 -5.75 4.21
C ASP A 487 21.17 -5.08 3.36
N PRO A 488 21.45 -3.97 2.66
CA PRO A 488 20.51 -3.31 1.75
C PRO A 488 20.06 -4.15 0.56
N ASP A 489 20.88 -5.05 0.03
CA ASP A 489 20.55 -5.81 -1.18
C ASP A 489 19.47 -6.85 -0.92
N LEU A 490 19.44 -7.43 0.29
CA LEU A 490 18.41 -8.34 0.76
C LEU A 490 17.05 -7.68 1.07
N ARG A 491 16.95 -6.34 1.02
CA ARG A 491 15.68 -5.61 1.15
C ARG A 491 14.90 -5.67 -0.17
N PRO A 492 13.58 -5.98 -0.18
CA PRO A 492 12.78 -6.05 -1.41
C PRO A 492 12.64 -4.68 -2.08
N SER A 493 12.32 -4.64 -3.39
CA SER A 493 11.97 -3.37 -4.06
C SER A 493 10.53 -2.95 -3.75
N PHE A 494 10.16 -1.69 -3.99
CA PHE A 494 8.77 -1.26 -3.83
C PHE A 494 7.81 -1.97 -4.82
N LEU A 495 8.28 -2.38 -6.01
CA LEU A 495 7.52 -3.24 -6.92
C LEU A 495 7.17 -4.58 -6.24
N SER A 496 8.17 -5.24 -5.64
CA SER A 496 8.00 -6.48 -4.87
C SER A 496 7.04 -6.28 -3.68
N ILE A 497 7.26 -5.23 -2.88
CA ILE A 497 6.46 -4.89 -1.69
C ILE A 497 4.99 -4.69 -2.07
N CYS A 498 4.70 -3.95 -3.15
CA CYS A 498 3.35 -3.73 -3.63
C CYS A 498 2.64 -5.03 -4.03
N ARG A 499 3.31 -5.94 -4.74
CA ARG A 499 2.75 -7.27 -5.09
C ARG A 499 2.46 -8.10 -3.84
N ILE A 500 3.40 -8.17 -2.91
CA ILE A 500 3.26 -8.93 -1.65
C ILE A 500 2.11 -8.37 -0.80
N LEU A 501 2.00 -7.04 -0.66
CA LEU A 501 0.92 -6.39 0.11
C LEU A 501 -0.46 -6.59 -0.51
N ARG A 502 -0.59 -6.55 -1.85
CA ARG A 502 -1.85 -6.92 -2.54
C ARG A 502 -2.24 -8.37 -2.22
N TYR A 503 -1.29 -9.30 -2.20
CA TYR A 503 -1.56 -10.69 -1.88
C TYR A 503 -1.89 -10.93 -0.40
N ILE A 504 -1.21 -10.23 0.52
CA ILE A 504 -1.57 -10.18 1.94
C ILE A 504 -3.01 -9.67 2.09
N LYS A 505 -3.39 -8.57 1.43
CA LYS A 505 -4.74 -8.02 1.46
C LYS A 505 -5.79 -9.03 0.96
N ARG A 506 -5.51 -9.77 -0.13
CA ARG A 506 -6.35 -10.90 -0.57
C ARG A 506 -6.51 -11.97 0.52
N SER A 507 -5.43 -12.35 1.20
CA SER A 507 -5.48 -13.30 2.31
C SER A 507 -6.36 -12.80 3.46
N LEU A 508 -6.25 -11.50 3.81
CA LEU A 508 -7.07 -10.86 4.84
C LEU A 508 -8.57 -10.83 4.52
N LEU A 509 -8.93 -10.57 3.26
CA LEU A 509 -10.33 -10.52 2.82
C LEU A 509 -10.99 -11.90 2.76
N MET A 510 -10.22 -12.98 2.56
CA MET A 510 -10.75 -14.34 2.41
C MET A 510 -11.03 -15.06 3.73
N ASN A 511 -10.48 -14.62 4.86
CA ASN A 511 -10.64 -15.29 6.16
C ASN A 511 -11.08 -14.32 7.29
N PRO A 512 -12.31 -13.75 7.27
CA PRO A 512 -12.77 -12.67 8.17
C PRO A 512 -12.49 -12.81 9.68
N ASP A 513 -12.30 -14.03 10.19
CA ASP A 513 -12.13 -14.32 11.63
C ASP A 513 -10.79 -13.80 12.24
N TYR A 514 -9.94 -13.11 11.45
CA TYR A 514 -8.69 -12.45 11.89
C TYR A 514 -8.82 -11.55 13.13
N ASN A 515 -9.99 -10.94 13.36
CA ASN A 515 -10.23 -10.05 14.50
C ASN A 515 -10.74 -10.80 15.76
N SER A 516 -10.95 -12.12 15.69
CA SER A 516 -11.72 -12.85 16.71
C SER A 516 -11.07 -14.13 17.24
N GLN A 517 -10.02 -14.67 16.60
CA GLN A 517 -9.34 -15.89 17.04
C GLN A 517 -7.90 -15.64 17.48
N SER A 518 -7.49 -16.28 18.57
CA SER A 518 -6.15 -16.14 19.18
C SER A 518 -5.06 -16.95 18.45
N GLU A 519 -5.45 -17.87 17.56
CA GLU A 519 -4.54 -18.75 16.83
C GLU A 519 -4.97 -18.77 15.35
N LEU A 520 -4.07 -18.36 14.47
CA LEU A 520 -4.31 -18.29 13.03
C LEU A 520 -4.13 -19.67 12.38
N PRO A 521 -4.92 -20.04 11.36
CA PRO A 521 -4.43 -20.89 10.29
C PRO A 521 -3.30 -20.14 9.60
N GLU A 522 -2.06 -20.47 9.96
CA GLU A 522 -0.90 -19.80 9.38
C GLU A 522 -0.82 -20.08 7.88
N PRO A 523 -0.54 -19.08 7.02
CA PRO A 523 -0.24 -19.38 5.62
C PRO A 523 1.00 -20.27 5.59
N LEU A 524 0.85 -21.45 4.99
CA LEU A 524 1.89 -22.49 4.92
C LEU A 524 3.16 -22.06 4.14
N VAL A 525 3.17 -20.85 3.58
CA VAL A 525 4.21 -20.30 2.71
C VAL A 525 4.45 -18.84 3.05
N ASP A 526 5.73 -18.43 3.14
CA ASP A 526 6.09 -17.01 3.14
C ASP A 526 5.87 -16.41 1.75
N TYR A 527 5.02 -15.39 1.65
CA TYR A 527 4.73 -14.68 0.40
C TYR A 527 5.95 -13.98 -0.19
N CYS A 528 6.95 -13.65 0.62
CA CYS A 528 8.22 -13.13 0.14
C CYS A 528 9.03 -14.20 -0.64
N ASP A 529 8.89 -15.49 -0.29
CA ASP A 529 9.50 -16.59 -1.06
C ASP A 529 8.74 -16.90 -2.36
N ILE A 530 7.43 -16.61 -2.38
CA ILE A 530 6.65 -16.66 -3.63
C ILE A 530 7.13 -15.55 -4.57
N ASP A 531 7.30 -14.32 -4.08
CA ASP A 531 7.79 -13.21 -4.92
C ASP A 531 9.21 -13.45 -5.43
N MET A 532 10.14 -13.96 -4.60
CA MET A 532 11.49 -14.33 -5.09
C MET A 532 11.45 -15.40 -6.19
N ARG A 533 10.49 -16.33 -6.18
CA ARG A 533 10.29 -17.30 -7.28
C ARG A 533 9.71 -16.60 -8.52
N LEU A 534 8.76 -15.69 -8.33
CA LEU A 534 8.14 -14.92 -9.42
C LEU A 534 9.15 -14.01 -10.13
N GLN A 535 10.04 -13.33 -9.40
CA GLN A 535 11.10 -12.50 -9.99
C GLN A 535 12.04 -13.31 -10.90
N ARG A 536 12.24 -14.62 -10.62
CA ARG A 536 13.03 -15.51 -11.49
C ARG A 536 12.28 -15.95 -12.75
N ILE A 537 10.96 -16.06 -12.68
CA ILE A 537 10.10 -16.42 -13.82
C ILE A 537 9.85 -15.19 -14.70
N PHE A 538 9.63 -14.03 -14.09
CA PHE A 538 9.35 -12.75 -14.74
C PHE A 538 10.36 -11.67 -14.31
N PRO A 539 11.62 -11.70 -14.78
CA PRO A 539 12.62 -10.67 -14.45
C PRO A 539 12.19 -9.24 -14.84
N THR A 540 11.32 -9.12 -15.83
CA THR A 540 10.71 -7.85 -16.26
C THR A 540 9.92 -7.15 -15.15
N TRP A 541 9.44 -7.87 -14.14
CA TRP A 541 8.67 -7.30 -13.01
C TRP A 541 9.50 -6.50 -12.00
N GLU A 542 10.84 -6.54 -12.09
CA GLU A 542 11.75 -5.67 -11.33
C GLU A 542 12.32 -4.54 -12.19
N THR A 543 11.86 -4.39 -13.44
CA THR A 543 12.28 -3.25 -14.27
C THR A 543 11.63 -1.96 -13.78
N PRO A 544 12.32 -0.80 -13.82
CA PRO A 544 11.78 0.44 -13.25
C PRO A 544 10.61 1.07 -14.02
N ASN A 545 10.21 0.51 -15.16
CA ASN A 545 9.07 1.02 -15.92
C ASN A 545 7.78 0.58 -15.20
N PRO A 546 6.84 1.51 -14.91
CA PRO A 546 5.58 1.14 -14.26
C PRO A 546 4.83 0.14 -15.14
N LEU A 547 4.62 -1.06 -14.60
CA LEU A 547 3.81 -2.10 -15.25
C LEU A 547 2.37 -1.60 -15.35
N SER A 548 1.74 -1.74 -16.53
CA SER A 548 0.35 -1.31 -16.74
C SER A 548 -0.56 -1.94 -15.66
N THR A 549 -1.51 -1.16 -15.15
CA THR A 549 -2.48 -1.55 -14.13
C THR A 549 -3.25 -2.83 -14.52
N SER A 550 -3.37 -3.08 -15.82
CA SER A 550 -3.92 -4.31 -16.41
C SER A 550 -3.21 -5.61 -16.00
N GLN A 551 -1.95 -5.57 -15.55
CA GLN A 551 -1.23 -6.77 -15.09
C GLN A 551 -1.59 -7.25 -13.69
N ILE A 552 -2.27 -6.42 -12.87
CA ILE A 552 -2.58 -6.75 -11.46
C ILE A 552 -3.33 -8.09 -11.30
N PRO A 553 -4.38 -8.41 -12.10
CA PRO A 553 -5.08 -9.68 -11.98
C PRO A 553 -4.20 -10.88 -12.32
N PHE A 554 -3.33 -10.78 -13.33
CA PHE A 554 -2.38 -11.83 -13.69
C PHE A 554 -1.35 -12.06 -12.57
N GLN A 555 -0.76 -10.99 -12.03
CA GLN A 555 0.15 -11.09 -10.88
C GLN A 555 -0.51 -11.83 -9.72
N MET A 556 -1.72 -11.44 -9.31
CA MET A 556 -2.45 -12.10 -8.23
C MET A 556 -2.83 -13.55 -8.55
N PHE A 557 -3.16 -13.86 -9.79
CA PHE A 557 -3.44 -15.22 -10.25
C PHE A 557 -2.21 -16.12 -10.14
N VAL A 558 -1.04 -15.70 -10.62
CA VAL A 558 0.19 -16.54 -10.54
C VAL A 558 0.65 -16.73 -9.10
N TYR A 559 0.55 -15.71 -8.23
CA TYR A 559 0.76 -15.90 -6.79
C TYR A 559 -0.10 -17.05 -6.24
N ARG A 560 -1.37 -17.13 -6.64
CA ARG A 560 -2.30 -18.19 -6.20
C ARG A 560 -1.96 -19.57 -6.78
N VAL A 561 -1.51 -19.63 -8.03
CA VAL A 561 -0.96 -20.87 -8.64
C VAL A 561 0.24 -21.39 -7.83
N LEU A 562 1.18 -20.52 -7.49
CA LEU A 562 2.39 -20.90 -6.73
C LEU A 562 2.12 -21.20 -5.25
N GLU A 563 1.12 -20.58 -4.63
CA GLU A 563 0.65 -20.94 -3.29
C GLU A 563 0.03 -22.35 -3.29
N LYS A 564 -0.81 -22.68 -4.28
CA LYS A 564 -1.39 -24.02 -4.43
C LYS A 564 -0.35 -25.10 -4.74
N ASP A 565 0.65 -24.80 -5.58
CA ASP A 565 1.78 -25.69 -5.87
C ASP A 565 2.53 -26.14 -4.61
N LYS A 566 2.69 -25.24 -3.63
CA LYS A 566 3.37 -25.53 -2.36
C LYS A 566 2.49 -26.18 -1.30
N THR A 567 1.16 -26.07 -1.39
CA THR A 567 0.22 -26.69 -0.43
C THR A 567 -0.34 -28.03 -0.91
N GLY A 568 -0.12 -28.41 -2.17
CA GLY A 568 -0.40 -29.74 -2.69
C GLY A 568 0.53 -30.80 -2.12
N VAL A 569 0.07 -31.52 -1.09
CA VAL A 569 0.63 -32.84 -0.75
C VAL A 569 0.47 -33.76 -1.97
N PRO A 570 1.47 -34.57 -2.35
CA PRO A 570 1.29 -35.55 -3.41
C PRO A 570 0.17 -36.50 -3.00
N LEU A 571 -0.89 -36.59 -3.80
CA LEU A 571 -1.89 -37.63 -3.63
C LEU A 571 -1.19 -38.95 -3.94
N LYS A 572 -0.72 -39.63 -2.89
CA LYS A 572 -0.21 -40.99 -3.02
C LYS A 572 -1.43 -41.83 -3.33
N ASP A 573 -1.61 -42.18 -4.60
CA ASP A 573 -2.68 -43.08 -5.03
C ASP A 573 -2.55 -44.38 -4.24
N THR A 574 -3.36 -44.53 -3.21
CA THR A 574 -3.68 -45.83 -2.62
C THR A 574 -4.63 -46.51 -3.59
N SER A 575 -4.04 -47.02 -4.67
CA SER A 575 -4.69 -47.97 -5.54
C SER A 575 -5.16 -49.15 -4.70
N GLU A 576 -6.47 -49.35 -4.64
CA GLU A 576 -7.08 -50.56 -4.14
C GLU A 576 -6.75 -51.72 -5.09
N SER A 577 -5.55 -52.28 -4.94
CA SER A 577 -5.19 -53.55 -5.55
C SER A 577 -5.42 -54.65 -4.52
N GLY A 578 -6.61 -55.25 -4.53
CA GLY A 578 -6.92 -56.41 -3.71
C GLY A 578 -5.95 -57.56 -4.02
N SER A 579 -5.24 -58.06 -3.01
CA SER A 579 -4.37 -59.24 -3.14
C SER A 579 -5.01 -60.42 -2.42
N ASP A 580 -5.69 -61.27 -3.18
CA ASP A 580 -6.14 -62.58 -2.71
C ASP A 580 -5.04 -63.63 -2.95
N ARG A 581 -4.78 -64.42 -1.90
CA ARG A 581 -4.15 -65.77 -1.88
C ARG A 581 -2.68 -66.02 -2.33
N ASN A 582 -1.99 -66.64 -1.37
CA ASN A 582 -1.16 -67.86 -1.50
C ASN A 582 0.27 -67.80 -2.08
N SER A 583 1.23 -67.72 -1.16
CA SER A 583 2.25 -68.76 -0.90
C SER A 583 2.73 -69.69 -2.03
N ALA A 584 4.01 -69.56 -2.41
CA ALA A 584 5.00 -70.65 -2.32
C ALA A 584 6.43 -70.10 -2.48
N SER A 585 7.39 -70.68 -1.76
CA SER A 585 8.83 -70.45 -1.90
C SER A 585 9.41 -71.29 -3.04
N GLY A 586 10.40 -70.77 -3.78
CA GLY A 586 11.13 -71.52 -4.81
C GLY A 586 12.41 -70.83 -5.28
N ASP A 587 13.53 -71.35 -4.75
CA ASP A 587 14.94 -71.34 -5.14
C ASP A 587 15.54 -70.38 -6.19
N GLU A 588 16.66 -69.81 -5.74
CA GLU A 588 17.91 -69.37 -6.35
C GLU A 588 18.24 -69.49 -7.86
N ASN A 589 19.17 -68.59 -8.25
CA ASN A 589 20.41 -68.80 -9.02
C ASN A 589 20.57 -68.23 -10.46
N VAL A 590 21.68 -67.47 -10.58
CA VAL A 590 22.71 -67.51 -11.66
C VAL A 590 22.54 -66.67 -12.95
N THR A 591 23.19 -65.49 -12.91
CA THR A 591 24.15 -64.85 -13.86
C THR A 591 23.83 -64.54 -15.34
N THR A 592 24.76 -63.74 -15.93
CA THR A 592 25.10 -63.59 -17.36
C THR A 592 24.29 -62.48 -18.07
N ASP A 593 24.77 -61.24 -18.15
CA ASP A 593 25.79 -60.69 -19.09
C ASP A 593 25.20 -60.36 -20.48
N GLU A 594 25.62 -59.34 -21.26
CA GLU A 594 26.45 -58.12 -21.04
C GLU A 594 26.34 -57.27 -22.36
N LEU A 595 27.27 -56.34 -22.63
CA LEU A 595 27.67 -55.77 -23.93
C LEU A 595 26.84 -54.56 -24.47
N TYR A 596 27.40 -53.42 -24.91
CA TYR A 596 28.75 -52.79 -24.86
C TYR A 596 28.54 -51.25 -25.05
N THR A 597 28.96 -50.35 -24.15
CA THR A 597 30.27 -49.64 -23.98
C THR A 597 30.79 -48.71 -25.09
N SER A 598 31.10 -47.47 -24.71
CA SER A 598 32.29 -46.69 -25.11
C SER A 598 32.68 -45.77 -23.92
N ALA A 599 33.72 -46.07 -23.13
CA ALA A 599 35.15 -45.75 -23.36
C ALA A 599 35.45 -44.23 -23.41
N THR A 600 36.40 -43.60 -22.70
CA THR A 600 37.41 -43.94 -21.65
C THR A 600 37.86 -42.58 -21.04
N ASP A 601 37.86 -42.30 -19.73
CA ASP A 601 38.69 -42.78 -18.60
C ASP A 601 40.11 -42.15 -18.46
N ARG A 602 40.39 -41.59 -17.26
CA ARG A 602 41.73 -41.49 -16.63
C ARG A 602 41.66 -41.11 -15.13
N SER A 603 41.37 -42.12 -14.30
CA SER A 603 42.05 -42.43 -13.02
C SER A 603 42.41 -41.35 -11.97
N MET A 604 41.89 -41.54 -10.74
CA MET A 604 42.48 -41.12 -9.45
C MET A 604 42.85 -42.38 -8.62
N PRO A 605 43.82 -42.33 -7.68
CA PRO A 605 43.99 -43.36 -6.66
C PRO A 605 43.69 -42.87 -5.22
N SER A 606 43.17 -43.76 -4.39
CA SER A 606 42.99 -43.63 -2.93
C SER A 606 44.25 -44.09 -2.15
N PRO A 607 44.39 -43.88 -0.81
CA PRO A 607 43.72 -44.76 0.18
C PRO A 607 43.35 -44.13 1.57
N GLU A 608 42.65 -44.91 2.40
CA GLU A 608 42.40 -44.71 3.86
C GLU A 608 43.61 -45.20 4.72
N PRO A 609 43.54 -45.39 6.07
CA PRO A 609 42.92 -44.64 7.18
C PRO A 609 43.94 -44.25 8.30
N LEU A 610 43.52 -43.55 9.38
CA LEU A 610 44.40 -43.12 10.50
C LEU A 610 44.09 -43.78 11.88
N PRO A 611 45.12 -44.19 12.67
CA PRO A 611 44.94 -44.71 14.03
C PRO A 611 45.59 -43.89 15.19
N ARG A 612 44.81 -43.67 16.27
CA ARG A 612 45.11 -43.89 17.72
C ARG A 612 46.49 -43.55 18.38
N ILE A 613 46.44 -42.72 19.47
CA ILE A 613 46.99 -42.89 20.87
C ILE A 613 47.73 -41.70 21.54
N ASN A 614 47.06 -41.15 22.58
CA ASN A 614 47.39 -40.62 23.93
C ASN A 614 48.78 -40.09 24.42
N THR A 615 48.68 -39.30 25.53
CA THR A 615 49.62 -39.10 26.69
C THR A 615 50.81 -38.11 26.53
N THR A 616 51.27 -37.28 27.52
CA THR A 616 50.87 -36.99 28.93
C THR A 616 51.56 -35.73 29.55
N MET A 617 50.95 -35.14 30.61
CA MET A 617 51.58 -34.42 31.78
C MET A 617 52.27 -33.06 31.52
N LYS A 618 52.41 -32.07 32.44
CA LYS A 618 52.14 -31.85 33.89
C LYS A 618 52.00 -30.29 34.07
N LYS A 619 51.38 -29.64 35.08
CA LYS A 619 51.54 -29.77 36.55
C LYS A 619 50.50 -28.89 37.33
N SER A 620 49.85 -29.47 38.34
CA SER A 620 49.64 -29.00 39.75
C SER A 620 48.94 -27.64 40.06
N ALA A 621 47.79 -27.60 40.75
CA ALA A 621 47.55 -27.72 42.23
C ALA A 621 47.30 -26.33 42.87
N ASP A 622 46.47 -26.07 43.90
CA ASP A 622 45.70 -26.91 44.86
C ASP A 622 44.50 -26.08 45.44
N ILE A 623 43.28 -26.65 45.62
CA ILE A 623 42.64 -27.07 46.91
C ILE A 623 42.22 -25.90 47.86
N ARG A 624 40.98 -25.76 48.40
CA ARG A 624 40.23 -26.69 49.28
C ARG A 624 38.73 -26.33 49.50
N THR A 625 37.82 -27.32 49.40
CA THR A 625 36.61 -27.60 50.25
C THR A 625 35.52 -26.51 50.53
N LYS A 626 34.22 -26.80 50.72
CA LYS A 626 33.45 -28.03 51.07
C LYS A 626 31.95 -27.87 50.73
N HIS A 627 31.26 -28.95 50.36
CA HIS A 627 29.79 -29.09 50.34
C HIS A 627 29.24 -29.55 51.72
N PRO A 628 27.93 -29.83 51.94
CA PRO A 628 26.66 -29.31 51.38
C PRO A 628 25.73 -28.80 52.53
N VAL A 629 24.41 -28.61 52.28
CA VAL A 629 23.24 -29.08 53.09
C VAL A 629 21.98 -28.23 52.84
N THR A 630 20.84 -28.89 52.57
CA THR A 630 19.49 -28.33 52.69
C THR A 630 18.88 -28.65 54.05
N PRO A 631 18.01 -27.79 54.60
CA PRO A 631 16.77 -28.32 55.19
C PRO A 631 15.50 -27.50 54.91
N LYS A 632 14.37 -28.12 55.24
CA LYS A 632 12.99 -27.65 55.07
C LYS A 632 12.51 -26.78 56.25
N ALA A 633 11.49 -25.96 56.01
CA ALA A 633 10.13 -26.07 56.62
C ALA A 633 9.53 -24.80 57.27
N ARG A 634 8.26 -24.51 56.88
CA ARG A 634 7.16 -23.80 57.60
C ARG A 634 7.46 -22.33 58.02
N SER A 635 6.52 -21.39 58.07
CA SER A 635 5.04 -21.43 58.16
C SER A 635 4.46 -20.08 57.60
N THR A 636 3.16 -19.77 57.43
CA THR A 636 1.86 -20.41 57.78
C THR A 636 0.80 -20.08 56.69
N ARG A 637 -0.50 -20.17 57.02
CA ARG A 637 -1.76 -19.82 56.31
C ARG A 637 -2.83 -19.65 57.43
N PRO A 638 -4.16 -19.44 57.20
CA PRO A 638 -4.96 -18.86 56.11
C PRO A 638 -5.93 -17.77 56.73
N PRO A 639 -7.23 -17.55 56.38
CA PRO A 639 -8.11 -17.89 55.23
C PRO A 639 -8.74 -16.60 54.60
N MET A 640 -9.95 -16.49 53.97
CA MET A 640 -11.06 -17.40 53.67
C MET A 640 -11.93 -16.96 52.46
N ASN A 641 -12.50 -17.94 51.74
CA ASN A 641 -13.77 -18.00 50.97
C ASN A 641 -14.37 -16.77 50.23
N GLN A 642 -14.45 -16.83 48.90
CA GLN A 642 -15.59 -17.32 48.06
C GLN A 642 -16.77 -16.34 47.87
N ARG A 643 -17.07 -16.02 46.59
CA ARG A 643 -18.41 -16.27 46.02
C ARG A 643 -18.41 -16.26 44.49
N VAL A 644 -18.93 -17.34 43.93
CA VAL A 644 -19.31 -17.47 42.51
C VAL A 644 -20.48 -16.52 42.22
N ARG A 645 -20.44 -15.78 41.11
CA ARG A 645 -21.65 -15.38 40.38
C ARG A 645 -21.46 -15.53 38.87
N SER A 646 -22.47 -16.13 38.26
CA SER A 646 -22.54 -16.54 36.87
C SER A 646 -22.71 -15.36 35.90
N PHE A 647 -22.29 -15.59 34.66
CA PHE A 647 -22.68 -14.81 33.50
C PHE A 647 -24.21 -14.65 33.41
N ARG A 648 -24.66 -13.46 33.03
CA ARG A 648 -25.87 -13.27 32.22
C ARG A 648 -25.53 -12.34 31.05
N MET A 649 -25.88 -12.78 29.85
CA MET A 649 -25.95 -11.91 28.68
C MET A 649 -27.26 -11.13 28.71
N SER A 650 -27.24 -9.89 28.25
CA SER A 650 -28.41 -9.19 27.74
C SER A 650 -27.98 -8.26 26.61
N SER A 651 -28.63 -8.43 25.46
CA SER A 651 -28.49 -7.64 24.25
C SER A 651 -29.29 -6.32 24.33
N GLU A 652 -29.27 -5.57 23.22
CA GLU A 652 -30.01 -4.33 22.91
C GLU A 652 -29.32 -3.04 23.42
N SER A 653 -28.81 -2.15 22.56
CA SER A 653 -29.40 -1.44 21.39
C SER A 653 -30.22 -0.21 21.79
N GLN A 654 -29.56 0.93 22.01
CA GLN A 654 -30.18 2.25 21.87
C GLN A 654 -29.29 3.25 21.14
N LEU A 655 -29.91 3.96 20.19
CA LEU A 655 -29.35 5.02 19.37
C LEU A 655 -29.32 6.34 20.14
N LEU A 656 -28.31 7.18 19.91
CA LEU A 656 -28.38 8.60 20.24
C LEU A 656 -27.92 9.46 19.06
N LEU A 657 -28.90 10.03 18.36
CA LEU A 657 -28.73 11.18 17.49
C LEU A 657 -28.38 12.41 18.34
N VAL A 658 -27.34 13.15 17.97
CA VAL A 658 -27.09 14.50 18.47
C VAL A 658 -26.80 15.43 17.30
N SER A 659 -27.78 16.27 16.96
CA SER A 659 -27.61 17.38 16.02
C SER A 659 -26.97 18.60 16.71
N PRO A 660 -26.29 19.51 15.97
CA PRO A 660 -25.46 20.54 16.58
C PRO A 660 -26.26 21.78 17.00
N ARG A 661 -25.92 22.37 18.16
CA ARG A 661 -26.44 23.69 18.57
C ARG A 661 -25.60 24.81 17.96
N LEU A 662 -26.24 25.67 17.16
CA LEU A 662 -25.68 26.95 16.73
C LEU A 662 -25.44 27.88 17.93
N ARG A 663 -24.29 28.57 17.95
CA ARG A 663 -24.12 29.80 18.75
C ARG A 663 -24.44 31.01 17.88
N ARG A 664 -25.44 31.79 18.29
CA ARG A 664 -25.70 33.12 17.72
C ARG A 664 -24.69 34.13 18.28
N SER A 665 -24.20 35.01 17.42
CA SER A 665 -23.67 36.32 17.79
C SER A 665 -24.70 37.38 17.39
N SER A 666 -25.12 38.23 18.33
CA SER A 666 -25.90 39.44 18.03
C SER A 666 -25.31 40.61 18.81
N SER A 667 -24.89 41.62 18.06
CA SER A 667 -24.31 42.87 18.52
C SER A 667 -25.36 43.91 18.91
N GLY A 668 -24.99 44.82 19.81
CA GLY A 668 -25.47 46.21 19.79
C GLY A 668 -26.71 46.52 20.63
N HIS A 669 -26.49 47.06 21.83
CA HIS A 669 -27.45 47.93 22.54
C HIS A 669 -27.25 49.38 22.10
N VAL A 670 -28.34 50.13 21.91
CA VAL A 670 -28.38 51.60 22.00
C VAL A 670 -29.74 52.03 22.59
N SER A 671 -29.69 52.70 23.75
CA SER A 671 -30.61 53.73 24.27
C SER A 671 -32.05 53.39 24.71
N ASP A 672 -32.63 54.04 25.73
CA ASP A 672 -32.09 55.03 26.70
C ASP A 672 -32.93 55.08 28.00
N SER A 673 -32.47 55.93 28.95
CA SER A 673 -33.24 56.62 30.01
C SER A 673 -33.22 56.09 31.46
N GLU A 674 -32.28 56.67 32.21
CA GLU A 674 -32.48 57.43 33.46
C GLU A 674 -32.91 56.79 34.81
N LEU A 675 -31.92 56.85 35.72
CA LEU A 675 -31.99 57.43 37.08
C LEU A 675 -32.90 56.80 38.16
N SER A 676 -32.26 56.03 39.03
CA SER A 676 -32.35 56.13 40.51
C SER A 676 -31.05 55.61 41.14
#